data_AF-A0A2E2VDR9-F1
#
_entry.id   AF-A0A2E2VDR9-F1
#
_cell.length_a   1.000
_cell.length_b   1.000
_cell.length_c   1.000
_cell.angle_alpha   90.00
_cell.angle_beta   90.00
_cell.angle_gamma   90.00
#
_symmetry.space_group_name_H-M   'P 1'
#
loop_
_entity.id
_entity.type
_entity.pdbx_description
1 polymer ?
#
loop_
_entity_poly.entity_id
_entity_poly.type
_entity_poly.pdbx_seq_one_letter_code
_entity_poly.pdbx_strand_id
1 'polypeptide(L)'
;MNKFLLTILITLSSLFSYENLYLMEFDNISRDYKLDSFSEILPSYIINNFSDLDYMNISYAPKIIPSIYEKNSDLDNGVLINGRFLSSYDNIIISFDAYDVNTWEKKAFRSYYCKSTDNECIERALSVCMNDSVLPLFCPYYDCMGVCSGTAKLDCLGECNGSSIEDCEGVCNGNANIDCKGTCWGSAELDKCGICDYDRDNDCKKDCKEIWGGNAYLNECNMCISDEVNESSGMDCLGVCGGGAVLDCNGDCNGTAYLNECNVCVDGNTNNNINLGFDCNGVCYGKTMFDACGVCGGDNSSCSDCMGNPNGLAIIDNCGECDYSSANDCTQDCNGEWGGLAFINDCSVCVGGKTNFLNDKGLDCEGICWGNSKLDDCGVCNGNNNCSNLDKSKGTIAFENKSSFKKNIKVIHDKKNIKEPMALKNVKNHEDIFENTTYLLEILDGIKTNLYDVNISNILKETSDNLIEITIPVEYSINNKFIAMFNNIPYEKKENLNGTVIYEINKEYFNIDEDLNNYLSSMNYQIIPVLFFIDSEDNVSKVIIDSWNNNNSDFNSILSKGIKVDFSNQFSPLVSITPGKSTVQFNFQLDSLLNGYSISLSEKEYLEYQYVSVDFFYFNNLTNELSSYLGNN
;
A
#
# COMPACT_ATOMS: atom_id res chain seq x y z
N MET A 1 -4.02 76.24 56.88
CA MET A 1 -5.04 76.32 55.82
C MET A 1 -4.48 75.67 54.56
N ASN A 2 -5.17 74.62 54.11
CA ASN A 2 -5.01 73.84 52.87
C ASN A 2 -3.63 73.23 52.54
N LYS A 3 -3.36 72.06 53.15
CA LYS A 3 -2.63 70.96 52.50
C LYS A 3 -3.54 69.72 52.53
N PHE A 4 -4.41 69.63 51.53
CA PHE A 4 -5.20 68.44 51.24
C PHE A 4 -4.77 67.97 49.85
N LEU A 5 -4.66 66.64 49.68
CA LEU A 5 -4.25 65.89 48.49
C LEU A 5 -2.76 65.92 48.14
N LEU A 6 -2.01 64.90 48.56
CA LEU A 6 -1.54 63.82 47.66
C LEU A 6 -0.84 62.73 48.49
N THR A 7 -1.63 61.92 49.19
CA THR A 7 -1.17 60.65 49.78
C THR A 7 -2.18 59.60 49.36
N ILE A 8 -1.96 58.99 48.20
CA ILE A 8 -2.74 57.86 47.71
C ILE A 8 -1.75 56.86 47.09
N LEU A 9 -1.61 55.72 47.79
CA LEU A 9 -1.14 54.40 47.36
C LEU A 9 0.29 54.28 46.76
N ILE A 10 1.27 54.12 47.64
CA ILE A 10 2.39 53.20 47.42
C ILE A 10 2.16 52.03 48.39
N THR A 11 1.28 51.11 48.02
CA THR A 11 1.12 49.84 48.72
C THR A 11 0.81 48.74 47.71
N LEU A 12 1.74 47.79 47.59
CA LEU A 12 1.63 46.48 46.95
C LEU A 12 1.30 46.48 45.45
N SER A 13 2.32 46.54 44.61
CA SER A 13 2.32 45.74 43.38
C SER A 13 3.29 44.59 43.57
N SER A 14 2.81 43.51 44.19
CA SER A 14 3.40 42.19 43.96
C SER A 14 3.34 41.97 42.44
N LEU A 15 4.49 42.09 41.78
CA LEU A 15 4.69 41.84 40.37
C LEU A 15 4.28 40.41 40.05
N PHE A 16 3.05 40.22 39.59
CA PHE A 16 2.64 39.05 38.83
C PHE A 16 2.27 39.58 37.44
N SER A 17 3.29 39.80 36.61
CA SER A 17 3.05 39.94 35.18
C SER A 17 2.84 38.53 34.64
N TYR A 18 1.67 38.27 34.06
CA TYR A 18 1.52 37.06 33.25
C TYR A 18 2.39 37.18 32.00
N GLU A 19 2.83 36.04 31.46
CA GLU A 19 3.63 36.00 30.23
C GLU A 19 2.81 35.43 29.07
N ASN A 20 1.90 34.48 29.34
CA ASN A 20 1.16 33.74 28.32
C ASN A 20 -0.35 34.03 28.36
N LEU A 21 -0.94 34.37 27.22
CA LEU A 21 -2.38 34.47 26.99
C LEU A 21 -2.84 33.27 26.17
N TYR A 22 -3.69 32.44 26.76
CA TYR A 22 -4.27 31.26 26.13
C TYR A 22 -5.69 31.59 25.65
N LEU A 23 -5.95 31.40 24.35
CA LEU A 23 -7.26 31.66 23.75
C LEU A 23 -7.95 30.35 23.39
N MET A 24 -9.15 30.11 23.93
CA MET A 24 -9.99 28.98 23.54
C MET A 24 -10.90 29.35 22.36
N GLU A 25 -11.41 28.31 21.68
CA GLU A 25 -12.59 28.44 20.82
C GLU A 25 -13.73 29.11 21.56
N PHE A 26 -14.38 30.06 20.90
CA PHE A 26 -15.56 30.68 21.46
C PHE A 26 -16.77 29.76 21.24
N ASP A 27 -17.47 29.41 22.31
CA ASP A 27 -18.60 28.49 22.23
C ASP A 27 -19.86 29.16 21.65
N ASN A 28 -20.41 28.61 20.56
CA ASN A 28 -21.71 28.98 20.01
C ASN A 28 -22.85 28.39 20.86
N ILE A 29 -23.30 29.13 21.87
CA ILE A 29 -24.36 28.70 22.80
C ILE A 29 -25.71 28.59 22.08
N SER A 30 -25.95 29.44 21.08
CA SER A 30 -27.18 29.44 20.27
C SER A 30 -27.32 28.22 19.35
N ARG A 31 -26.21 27.53 19.02
CA ARG A 31 -26.15 26.50 17.97
C ARG A 31 -26.70 26.99 16.62
N ASP A 32 -26.54 28.28 16.37
CA ASP A 32 -26.91 28.89 15.10
C ASP A 32 -25.77 28.69 14.11
N TYR A 33 -25.96 27.73 13.20
CA TYR A 33 -24.93 27.30 12.25
C TYR A 33 -24.42 28.43 11.36
N LYS A 34 -25.20 29.51 11.17
CA LYS A 34 -24.78 30.68 10.38
C LYS A 34 -23.64 31.45 11.03
N LEU A 35 -23.46 31.27 12.33
CA LEU A 35 -22.47 31.97 13.14
C LEU A 35 -21.36 31.04 13.63
N ASP A 36 -21.32 29.78 13.18
CA ASP A 36 -20.28 28.83 13.60
C ASP A 36 -18.87 29.35 13.28
N SER A 37 -18.72 30.11 12.20
CA SER A 37 -17.47 30.76 11.83
C SER A 37 -16.94 31.73 12.90
N PHE A 38 -17.79 32.31 13.74
CA PHE A 38 -17.35 33.19 14.84
C PHE A 38 -16.56 32.46 15.91
N SER A 39 -16.69 31.14 16.01
CA SER A 39 -15.95 30.32 16.98
C SER A 39 -14.43 30.42 16.77
N GLU A 40 -14.00 30.55 15.51
CA GLU A 40 -12.59 30.67 15.10
C GLU A 40 -12.20 32.13 14.78
N ILE A 41 -13.11 32.91 14.18
CA ILE A 41 -12.83 34.30 13.79
C ILE A 41 -12.53 35.19 15.01
N LEU A 42 -13.27 35.02 16.11
CA LEU A 42 -13.11 35.88 17.29
C LEU A 42 -11.75 35.66 17.98
N PRO A 43 -11.29 34.43 18.29
CA PRO A 43 -9.93 34.21 18.75
C PRO A 43 -8.87 34.69 17.75
N SER A 44 -9.07 34.43 16.45
CA SER A 44 -8.11 34.84 15.41
C SER A 44 -7.92 36.37 15.35
N TYR A 45 -8.99 37.14 15.55
CA TYR A 45 -8.91 38.59 15.64
C TYR A 45 -8.03 39.04 16.82
N ILE A 46 -8.15 38.39 17.98
CA ILE A 46 -7.33 38.71 19.15
C ILE A 46 -5.86 38.38 18.87
N ILE A 47 -5.57 37.23 18.27
CA ILE A 47 -4.20 36.84 17.93
C ILE A 47 -3.58 37.89 16.99
N ASN A 48 -4.25 38.19 15.87
CA ASN A 48 -3.70 39.07 14.83
C ASN A 48 -3.47 40.51 15.31
N ASN A 49 -4.25 41.00 16.28
CA ASN A 49 -4.17 42.40 16.70
C ASN A 49 -3.27 42.63 17.93
N PHE A 50 -2.91 41.56 18.66
CA PHE A 50 -2.16 41.67 19.91
C PHE A 50 -0.90 40.80 19.95
N SER A 51 -0.59 40.04 18.90
CA SER A 51 0.60 39.18 18.82
C SER A 51 1.92 39.95 18.78
N ASP A 52 1.91 41.21 18.33
CA ASP A 52 3.11 42.03 18.14
C ASP A 52 3.61 42.69 19.44
N LEU A 53 3.02 42.34 20.59
CA LEU A 53 3.38 42.91 21.88
C LEU A 53 4.53 42.11 22.51
N ASP A 54 5.72 42.70 22.60
CA ASP A 54 6.97 42.07 23.12
C ASP A 54 6.88 41.51 24.56
N TYR A 55 5.83 41.86 25.30
CA TYR A 55 5.62 41.48 26.72
C TYR A 55 4.50 40.45 26.92
N MET A 56 3.88 39.94 25.85
CA MET A 56 2.79 38.97 25.93
C MET A 56 2.91 37.92 24.81
N ASN A 57 2.94 36.65 25.19
CA ASN A 57 2.85 35.55 24.25
C ASN A 57 1.38 35.12 24.10
N ILE A 58 0.83 35.19 22.89
CA ILE A 58 -0.53 34.74 22.62
C ILE A 58 -0.47 33.37 21.94
N SER A 59 -1.17 32.39 22.50
CA SER A 59 -1.27 31.05 21.93
C SER A 59 -2.72 30.58 21.89
N TYR A 60 -3.04 29.83 20.84
CA TYR A 60 -4.33 29.18 20.71
C TYR A 60 -4.33 27.87 21.50
N ALA A 61 -5.29 27.71 22.41
CA ALA A 61 -5.44 26.52 23.23
C ALA A 61 -6.66 25.70 22.74
N PRO A 62 -6.50 24.43 22.35
CA PRO A 62 -7.63 23.57 22.00
C PRO A 62 -8.56 23.37 23.20
N LYS A 63 -9.85 23.07 22.96
CA LYS A 63 -10.89 22.96 24.02
C LYS A 63 -10.40 22.18 25.24
N ILE A 64 -10.17 22.90 26.33
CA ILE A 64 -9.69 22.29 27.56
C ILE A 64 -10.87 21.73 28.34
N ILE A 65 -10.93 20.40 28.49
CA ILE A 65 -12.03 19.70 29.17
C ILE A 65 -11.76 19.75 30.69
N PRO A 66 -12.67 20.29 31.52
CA PRO A 66 -12.46 20.46 32.97
C PRO A 66 -12.23 19.18 33.80
N SER A 67 -12.39 17.98 33.25
CA SER A 67 -12.37 16.72 34.00
C SER A 67 -11.00 16.03 34.10
N ILE A 68 -9.92 16.64 33.59
CA ILE A 68 -8.55 16.06 33.62
C ILE A 68 -7.64 16.77 34.65
N TYR A 69 -8.16 17.72 35.40
CA TYR A 69 -7.39 18.53 36.35
C TYR A 69 -7.16 17.82 37.68
N GLU A 70 -6.12 16.99 37.75
CA GLU A 70 -5.41 16.82 39.03
C GLU A 70 -3.91 16.51 38.92
N LYS A 71 -3.30 16.50 37.73
CA LYS A 71 -1.83 16.51 37.57
C LYS A 71 -1.47 16.78 36.12
N ASN A 72 -0.66 17.81 35.88
CA ASN A 72 -0.06 18.19 34.60
C ASN A 72 -0.98 18.97 33.65
N SER A 73 -1.29 20.22 33.98
CA SER A 73 -1.48 21.21 32.92
C SER A 73 -0.10 21.67 32.49
N ASP A 74 0.31 21.36 31.26
CA ASP A 74 1.52 21.91 30.60
C ASP A 74 1.36 23.41 30.26
N LEU A 75 0.48 24.12 30.98
CA LEU A 75 0.24 25.54 30.82
C LEU A 75 1.12 26.28 31.82
N ASP A 76 2.04 27.08 31.31
CA ASP A 76 2.90 27.96 32.08
C ASP A 76 2.10 29.16 32.64
N ASN A 77 2.75 29.98 33.47
CA ASN A 77 2.14 31.18 34.06
C ASN A 77 1.40 32.04 33.01
N GLY A 78 0.07 32.10 33.10
CA GLY A 78 -0.75 32.73 32.07
C GLY A 78 -2.22 32.90 32.41
N VAL A 79 -2.94 33.56 31.49
CA VAL A 79 -4.38 33.81 31.57
C VAL A 79 -5.08 33.09 30.42
N LEU A 80 -6.16 32.37 30.73
CA LEU A 80 -7.01 31.67 29.77
C LEU A 80 -8.29 32.46 29.50
N ILE A 81 -8.55 32.78 28.24
CA ILE A 81 -9.82 33.36 27.79
C ILE A 81 -10.76 32.25 27.33
N ASN A 82 -11.87 32.11 28.05
CA ASN A 82 -12.99 31.26 27.68
C ASN A 82 -14.14 32.12 27.15
N GLY A 83 -14.29 32.14 25.83
CA GLY A 83 -15.30 32.92 25.13
C GLY A 83 -16.56 32.14 24.81
N ARG A 84 -17.68 32.86 24.72
CA ARG A 84 -18.98 32.32 24.30
C ARG A 84 -19.78 33.39 23.58
N PHE A 85 -20.60 32.98 22.63
CA PHE A 85 -21.54 33.86 21.96
C PHE A 85 -22.92 33.25 21.81
N LEU A 86 -23.93 34.13 21.77
CA LEU A 86 -25.34 33.79 21.64
C LEU A 86 -25.99 34.71 20.61
N SER A 87 -26.70 34.13 19.64
CA SER A 87 -27.54 34.90 18.73
C SER A 87 -28.95 35.12 19.28
N SER A 88 -29.47 36.32 19.05
CA SER A 88 -30.86 36.69 19.33
C SER A 88 -31.36 37.60 18.20
N TYR A 89 -32.15 37.02 17.29
CA TYR A 89 -32.58 37.68 16.06
C TYR A 89 -31.39 38.18 15.22
N ASP A 90 -31.28 39.49 14.98
CA ASP A 90 -30.19 40.11 14.24
C ASP A 90 -29.02 40.55 15.14
N ASN A 91 -29.05 40.20 16.43
CA ASN A 91 -28.02 40.58 17.39
C ASN A 91 -27.19 39.37 17.82
N ILE A 92 -25.92 39.65 18.12
CA ILE A 92 -24.99 38.72 18.74
C ILE A 92 -24.53 39.29 20.09
N ILE A 93 -24.60 38.47 21.12
CA ILE A 93 -24.02 38.75 22.43
C ILE A 93 -22.76 37.93 22.52
N ILE A 94 -21.61 38.59 22.65
CA ILE A 94 -20.33 37.93 22.84
C ILE A 94 -19.88 38.22 24.26
N SER A 95 -19.35 37.21 24.93
CA SER A 95 -18.80 37.37 26.27
C SER A 95 -17.59 36.46 26.46
N PHE A 96 -16.68 36.86 27.33
CA PHE A 96 -15.57 36.02 27.73
C PHE A 96 -15.29 36.15 29.21
N ASP A 97 -14.79 35.07 29.78
CA ASP A 97 -14.21 35.02 31.12
C ASP A 97 -12.70 34.80 30.98
N ALA A 98 -11.91 35.57 31.71
CA ALA A 98 -10.45 35.41 31.80
C ALA A 98 -10.10 34.76 33.14
N TYR A 99 -9.44 33.60 33.11
CA TYR A 99 -9.05 32.84 34.30
C TYR A 99 -7.53 32.77 34.42
N ASP A 100 -7.03 32.86 35.65
CA ASP A 100 -5.64 32.49 35.95
C ASP A 100 -5.49 30.96 35.84
N VAL A 101 -4.54 30.48 35.05
CA VAL A 101 -4.41 29.03 34.76
C VAL A 101 -3.92 28.20 35.95
N ASN A 102 -3.27 28.84 36.92
CA ASN A 102 -2.74 28.16 38.11
C ASN A 102 -3.79 28.06 39.22
N THR A 103 -4.55 29.14 39.43
CA THR A 103 -5.49 29.27 40.54
C THR A 103 -6.95 29.06 40.13
N TRP A 104 -7.25 29.10 38.83
CA TRP A 104 -8.61 29.14 38.26
C TRP A 104 -9.46 30.30 38.79
N GLU A 105 -8.82 31.33 39.35
CA GLU A 105 -9.50 32.54 39.76
C GLU A 105 -9.89 33.37 38.54
N LYS A 106 -11.15 33.80 38.48
CA LYS A 106 -11.63 34.69 37.44
C LYS A 106 -11.02 36.09 37.63
N LYS A 107 -10.17 36.51 36.71
CA LYS A 107 -9.52 37.84 36.72
C LYS A 107 -10.34 38.90 36.00
N ALA A 108 -11.04 38.53 34.94
CA ALA A 108 -11.91 39.44 34.22
C ALA A 108 -13.14 38.75 33.63
N PHE A 109 -14.20 39.54 33.43
CA PHE A 109 -15.38 39.17 32.67
C PHE A 109 -15.84 40.37 31.85
N ARG A 110 -16.18 40.13 30.58
CA ARG A 110 -16.80 41.12 29.71
C ARG A 110 -17.91 40.48 28.89
N SER A 111 -18.94 41.26 28.61
CA SER A 111 -20.01 40.92 27.70
C SER A 111 -20.41 42.17 26.95
N TYR A 112 -20.62 42.02 25.64
CA TYR A 112 -21.02 43.10 24.76
C TYR A 112 -22.05 42.60 23.75
N TYR A 113 -22.83 43.54 23.24
CA TYR A 113 -23.90 43.28 22.28
C TYR A 113 -23.61 44.07 21.00
N CYS A 114 -23.71 43.40 19.87
CA CYS A 114 -23.59 44.00 18.54
C CYS A 114 -24.64 43.39 17.61
N LYS A 115 -24.84 43.98 16.44
CA LYS A 115 -25.57 43.31 15.37
C LYS A 115 -24.67 42.24 14.75
N SER A 116 -25.24 41.09 14.40
CA SER A 116 -24.48 39.96 13.82
C SER A 116 -23.84 40.29 12.47
N THR A 117 -24.33 41.33 11.77
CA THR A 117 -23.79 41.81 10.49
C THR A 117 -22.81 42.98 10.64
N ASP A 118 -22.60 43.49 11.85
CA ASP A 118 -21.78 44.68 12.12
C ASP A 118 -20.42 44.28 12.66
N ASN A 119 -19.53 43.90 11.75
CA ASN A 119 -18.17 43.46 12.09
C ASN A 119 -17.37 44.56 12.79
N GLU A 120 -17.55 45.83 12.41
CA GLU A 120 -16.84 46.96 13.04
C GLU A 120 -17.20 47.08 14.52
N CYS A 121 -18.48 46.93 14.88
CA CYS A 121 -18.92 46.89 16.27
C CYS A 121 -18.24 45.74 17.04
N ILE A 122 -18.23 44.54 16.45
CA ILE A 122 -17.71 43.32 17.09
C ILE A 122 -16.21 43.45 17.36
N GLU A 123 -15.45 43.89 16.36
CA GLU A 123 -14.00 44.08 16.44
C GLU A 123 -13.63 45.17 17.45
N ARG A 124 -14.28 46.34 17.36
CA ARG A 124 -14.02 47.45 18.27
C ARG A 124 -14.36 47.09 19.71
N ALA A 125 -15.48 46.41 19.93
CA ALA A 125 -15.88 45.98 21.27
C ALA A 125 -14.87 44.99 21.87
N LEU A 126 -14.37 44.04 21.06
CA LEU A 126 -13.37 43.08 21.50
C LEU A 126 -12.04 43.75 21.83
N SER A 127 -11.58 44.69 20.99
CA SER A 127 -10.36 45.48 21.23
C SER A 127 -10.43 46.28 22.54
N VAL A 128 -11.54 46.99 22.79
CA VAL A 128 -11.75 47.72 24.06
C VAL A 128 -11.73 46.77 25.24
N CYS A 129 -12.39 45.62 25.14
CA CYS A 129 -12.42 44.64 26.22
C CYS A 129 -11.01 44.09 26.54
N MET A 130 -10.21 43.80 25.52
CA MET A 130 -8.83 43.35 25.67
C MET A 130 -7.97 44.44 26.33
N ASN A 131 -8.02 45.66 25.82
CA ASN A 131 -7.23 46.80 26.32
C ASN A 131 -7.54 47.14 27.79
N ASP A 132 -8.81 47.14 28.18
CA ASP A 132 -9.22 47.60 29.51
C ASP A 132 -9.12 46.50 30.57
N SER A 133 -9.17 45.23 30.17
CA SER A 133 -9.45 44.11 31.11
C SER A 133 -8.42 43.00 31.07
N VAL A 134 -7.69 42.84 29.96
CA VAL A 134 -6.75 41.75 29.76
C VAL A 134 -5.32 42.28 29.72
N LEU A 135 -5.00 43.24 28.84
CA LEU A 135 -3.64 43.78 28.71
C LEU A 135 -3.02 44.30 30.01
N PRO A 136 -3.76 44.97 30.94
CA PRO A 136 -3.17 45.44 32.19
C PRO A 136 -2.65 44.33 33.11
N LEU A 137 -3.08 43.08 32.90
CA LEU A 137 -2.62 41.92 33.66
C LEU A 137 -1.19 41.48 33.26
N PHE A 138 -0.71 41.91 32.09
CA PHE A 138 0.56 41.50 31.50
C PHE A 138 1.61 42.62 31.50
N CYS A 139 1.30 43.77 32.10
CA CYS A 139 2.21 44.90 32.09
C CYS A 139 3.29 44.75 33.18
N PRO A 140 4.60 44.67 32.84
CA PRO A 140 5.65 44.47 33.83
C PRO A 140 5.89 45.74 34.67
N TYR A 141 5.86 46.91 34.06
CA TYR A 141 5.89 48.21 34.73
C TYR A 141 5.32 49.30 33.81
N TYR A 142 4.84 50.39 34.39
CA TYR A 142 4.48 51.60 33.64
C TYR A 142 5.61 52.62 33.76
N ASP A 143 5.92 53.28 32.66
CA ASP A 143 6.81 54.43 32.67
C ASP A 143 6.12 55.64 33.33
N CYS A 144 6.86 56.72 33.55
CA CYS A 144 6.29 57.85 34.26
C CYS A 144 5.22 58.61 33.45
N MET A 145 5.07 58.33 32.14
CA MET A 145 3.96 58.81 31.29
C MET A 145 2.75 57.87 31.31
N GLY A 146 2.80 56.77 32.07
CA GLY A 146 1.74 55.78 32.14
C GLY A 146 1.70 54.83 30.95
N VAL A 147 2.79 54.74 30.17
CA VAL A 147 2.93 53.79 29.06
C VAL A 147 3.53 52.49 29.59
N CYS A 148 2.88 51.37 29.29
CA CYS A 148 3.38 50.05 29.68
C CYS A 148 4.73 49.75 29.02
N SER A 149 5.72 49.30 29.79
CA SER A 149 7.10 49.06 29.35
C SER A 149 7.75 50.26 28.65
N GLY A 150 7.24 51.47 28.91
CA GLY A 150 7.76 52.67 28.28
C GLY A 150 9.15 53.06 28.79
N THR A 151 9.87 53.84 28.00
CA THR A 151 11.23 54.27 28.33
C THR A 151 11.28 55.59 29.10
N ALA A 152 10.12 56.22 29.34
CA ALA A 152 10.08 57.54 29.98
C ALA A 152 10.48 57.48 31.45
N LYS A 153 11.60 58.15 31.76
CA LYS A 153 12.12 58.25 33.13
C LYS A 153 11.89 59.65 33.67
N LEU A 154 11.72 59.77 34.98
CA LEU A 154 11.74 61.07 35.64
C LEU A 154 13.15 61.66 35.52
N ASP A 155 13.23 62.90 35.08
CA ASP A 155 14.40 63.72 35.24
C ASP A 155 14.55 64.12 36.72
N CYS A 156 15.68 64.74 37.07
CA CYS A 156 15.97 65.03 38.47
C CYS A 156 15.05 66.13 39.07
N LEU A 157 14.28 66.86 38.24
CA LEU A 157 13.25 67.80 38.67
C LEU A 157 11.85 67.15 38.75
N GLY A 158 11.74 65.85 38.45
CA GLY A 158 10.50 65.11 38.50
C GLY A 158 9.65 65.25 37.24
N GLU A 159 10.21 65.69 36.12
CA GLU A 159 9.53 65.74 34.82
C GLU A 159 9.84 64.48 34.01
N CYS A 160 8.82 63.86 33.41
CA CYS A 160 9.03 62.71 32.52
C CYS A 160 9.78 63.06 31.25
N ASN A 161 10.86 62.33 30.97
CA ASN A 161 11.80 62.62 29.89
C ASN A 161 12.29 64.06 29.88
N GLY A 162 12.31 64.72 31.04
CA GLY A 162 12.91 66.03 31.17
C GLY A 162 14.41 65.95 30.89
N SER A 163 14.98 67.07 30.44
CA SER A 163 16.41 67.15 30.09
C SER A 163 17.29 67.47 31.31
N SER A 164 16.72 67.52 32.52
CA SER A 164 17.46 67.93 33.72
C SER A 164 18.25 66.77 34.27
N ILE A 165 19.58 66.92 34.30
CA ILE A 165 20.52 65.91 34.75
C ILE A 165 21.20 66.43 36.03
N GLU A 166 21.44 65.57 37.01
CA GLU A 166 22.23 65.92 38.18
C GLU A 166 23.70 66.12 37.78
N ASP A 167 24.32 67.18 38.28
CA ASP A 167 25.76 67.34 38.23
C ASP A 167 26.45 66.37 39.21
N CYS A 168 27.78 66.31 39.20
CA CYS A 168 28.50 65.34 40.05
C CYS A 168 28.41 65.62 41.57
N GLU A 169 27.79 66.72 42.00
CA GLU A 169 27.43 67.01 43.40
C GLU A 169 25.97 66.66 43.71
N GLY A 170 25.24 66.05 42.76
CA GLY A 170 23.82 65.70 42.93
C GLY A 170 22.87 66.88 42.77
N VAL A 171 23.32 67.98 42.14
CA VAL A 171 22.48 69.17 41.91
C VAL A 171 21.93 69.14 40.48
N CYS A 172 20.61 69.14 40.33
CA CYS A 172 19.95 69.28 39.04
C CYS A 172 20.43 70.49 38.24
N ASN A 173 20.90 70.26 37.01
CA ASN A 173 21.47 71.26 36.10
C ASN A 173 22.59 72.10 36.74
N GLY A 174 23.31 71.52 37.70
CA GLY A 174 24.47 72.15 38.29
C GLY A 174 25.65 72.20 37.31
N ASN A 175 26.70 72.91 37.68
CA ASN A 175 27.86 73.16 36.84
C ASN A 175 29.10 72.35 37.26
N ALA A 176 28.95 71.46 38.24
CA ALA A 176 30.04 70.62 38.71
C ALA A 176 30.34 69.53 37.66
N ASN A 177 31.56 69.53 37.14
CA ASN A 177 32.02 68.53 36.18
C ASN A 177 32.97 67.55 36.86
N ILE A 178 32.91 66.31 36.42
CA ILE A 178 33.79 65.23 36.87
C ILE A 178 35.09 65.26 36.08
N ASP A 179 36.23 65.06 36.75
CA ASP A 179 37.50 64.80 36.08
C ASP A 179 37.57 63.35 35.59
N CYS A 180 38.59 63.00 34.81
CA CYS A 180 38.66 61.65 34.25
C CYS A 180 38.95 60.54 35.28
N LYS A 181 39.24 60.86 36.55
CA LYS A 181 39.36 59.89 37.67
C LYS A 181 38.05 59.72 38.42
N GLY A 182 36.97 60.36 37.97
CA GLY A 182 35.68 60.29 38.64
C GLY A 182 35.56 61.28 39.81
N THR A 183 36.45 62.26 39.94
CA THR A 183 36.41 63.24 41.03
C THR A 183 35.66 64.49 40.58
N CYS A 184 34.62 64.87 41.31
CA CYS A 184 33.90 66.12 41.05
C CYS A 184 34.83 67.32 41.30
N TRP A 185 34.89 68.28 40.36
CA TRP A 185 35.87 69.39 40.34
C TRP A 185 37.35 68.98 40.29
N GLY A 186 37.65 67.73 39.94
CA GLY A 186 39.03 67.28 39.85
C GLY A 186 39.80 67.92 38.68
N SER A 187 41.13 67.82 38.74
CA SER A 187 42.04 68.40 37.74
C SER A 187 42.79 67.34 36.92
N ALA A 188 42.43 66.06 37.06
CA ALA A 188 43.03 65.01 36.25
C ALA A 188 42.52 65.14 34.80
N GLU A 189 43.44 65.15 33.85
CA GLU A 189 43.13 65.24 32.43
C GLU A 189 43.47 63.92 31.75
N LEU A 190 42.68 63.57 30.73
CA LEU A 190 42.92 62.39 29.93
C LEU A 190 44.13 62.67 29.04
N ASP A 191 45.18 61.88 29.18
CA ASP A 191 46.32 61.97 28.28
C ASP A 191 45.99 61.44 26.87
N LYS A 192 46.94 61.50 25.93
CA LYS A 192 46.72 61.02 24.55
C LYS A 192 46.57 59.50 24.43
N CYS A 193 46.85 58.74 25.47
CA CYS A 193 46.67 57.28 25.57
C CYS A 193 45.34 56.89 26.23
N GLY A 194 44.55 57.86 26.70
CA GLY A 194 43.35 57.55 27.47
C GLY A 194 43.62 57.22 28.94
N ILE A 195 44.84 57.40 29.44
CA ILE A 195 45.14 57.26 30.86
C ILE A 195 44.84 58.59 31.53
N CYS A 196 44.01 58.53 32.55
CA CYS A 196 43.70 59.69 33.35
C CYS A 196 44.73 59.85 34.47
N ASP A 197 45.57 60.88 34.40
CA ASP A 197 46.49 61.21 35.47
C ASP A 197 46.76 62.72 35.59
N TYR A 198 47.80 63.08 36.35
CA TYR A 198 48.19 64.46 36.63
C TYR A 198 49.53 64.83 35.95
N ASP A 199 50.16 63.88 35.25
CA ASP A 199 51.52 63.95 34.74
C ASP A 199 51.54 63.97 33.20
N ARG A 200 51.68 65.19 32.66
CA ARG A 200 51.69 65.42 31.21
C ARG A 200 52.96 64.89 30.50
N ASP A 201 53.95 64.39 31.25
CA ASP A 201 55.23 63.95 30.69
C ASP A 201 55.29 62.43 30.41
N ASN A 202 54.27 61.64 30.80
CA ASN A 202 54.27 60.19 30.62
C ASN A 202 53.54 59.66 29.38
N ASP A 203 53.06 60.56 28.49
CA ASP A 203 52.39 60.23 27.22
C ASP A 203 53.04 59.01 26.53
N CYS A 204 52.21 58.01 26.19
CA CYS A 204 52.60 56.77 25.50
C CYS A 204 53.31 57.01 24.15
N LYS A 205 53.75 55.96 23.46
CA LYS A 205 54.28 56.06 22.08
C LYS A 205 53.20 55.76 21.04
N LYS A 206 53.38 56.29 19.84
CA LYS A 206 52.57 55.92 18.67
C LYS A 206 52.86 54.49 18.24
N ASP A 207 51.81 53.78 17.84
CA ASP A 207 51.85 52.49 17.18
C ASP A 207 52.16 52.64 15.67
N CYS A 208 52.18 51.54 14.91
CA CYS A 208 52.49 51.59 13.48
C CYS A 208 51.38 52.22 12.60
N LYS A 209 50.18 52.50 13.15
CA LYS A 209 49.10 53.29 12.51
C LYS A 209 49.13 54.77 12.93
N GLU A 210 50.18 55.18 13.63
CA GLU A 210 50.33 56.50 14.24
C GLU A 210 49.32 56.83 15.36
N ILE A 211 48.67 55.82 15.94
CA ILE A 211 47.74 55.97 17.06
C ILE A 211 48.53 55.95 18.37
N TRP A 212 48.32 56.96 19.22
CA TRP A 212 48.94 57.02 20.55
C TRP A 212 48.37 55.92 21.45
N GLY A 213 49.24 55.05 21.98
CA GLY A 213 48.85 54.01 22.94
C GLY A 213 48.15 52.82 22.29
N GLY A 214 48.06 52.83 20.95
CA GLY A 214 47.53 51.71 20.19
C GLY A 214 48.41 50.48 20.30
N ASN A 215 47.80 49.33 20.04
CA ASN A 215 48.45 48.02 20.10
C ASN A 215 48.98 47.55 18.74
N ALA A 216 48.96 48.39 17.70
CA ALA A 216 49.38 47.97 16.37
C ALA A 216 50.91 47.82 16.24
N TYR A 217 51.36 46.70 15.68
CA TYR A 217 52.78 46.43 15.46
C TYR A 217 53.04 45.88 14.05
N LEU A 218 54.30 45.89 13.61
CA LEU A 218 54.69 45.33 12.32
C LEU A 218 54.81 43.81 12.44
N ASN A 219 54.15 43.08 11.53
CA ASN A 219 54.35 41.64 11.40
C ASN A 219 55.60 41.30 10.56
N GLU A 220 55.87 40.01 10.36
CA GLU A 220 57.01 39.51 9.58
C GLU A 220 57.00 39.95 8.10
N CYS A 221 55.84 40.34 7.57
CA CYS A 221 55.69 40.90 6.22
C CYS A 221 55.82 42.44 6.18
N ASN A 222 56.25 43.06 7.29
CA ASN A 222 56.28 44.52 7.48
C ASN A 222 54.92 45.20 7.25
N MET A 223 53.81 44.48 7.46
CA MET A 223 52.47 45.06 7.46
C MET A 223 52.12 45.49 8.89
N CYS A 224 51.51 46.66 9.01
CA CYS A 224 51.03 47.13 10.30
C CYS A 224 49.72 46.41 10.67
N ILE A 225 49.79 45.55 11.69
CA ILE A 225 48.70 44.70 12.17
C ILE A 225 48.21 45.15 13.55
N SER A 226 46.98 44.80 13.90
CA SER A 226 46.32 45.12 15.19
C SER A 226 45.23 44.07 15.44
N ASP A 227 44.42 44.18 16.51
CA ASP A 227 43.33 43.22 16.75
C ASP A 227 42.34 43.09 15.58
N GLU A 228 42.17 44.17 14.81
CA GLU A 228 41.32 44.21 13.59
C GLU A 228 41.97 43.60 12.34
N VAL A 229 43.30 43.43 12.31
CA VAL A 229 44.07 43.03 11.12
C VAL A 229 44.96 41.85 11.50
N ASN A 230 44.63 40.66 11.00
CA ASN A 230 45.25 39.41 11.45
C ASN A 230 46.77 39.35 11.21
N GLU A 231 47.46 38.51 11.99
CA GLU A 231 48.91 38.37 11.93
C GLU A 231 49.43 37.88 10.56
N SER A 232 48.59 37.16 9.82
CA SER A 232 48.83 36.70 8.45
C SER A 232 48.70 37.79 7.36
N SER A 233 48.40 39.04 7.72
CA SER A 233 48.18 40.10 6.73
C SER A 233 49.43 40.36 5.88
N GLY A 234 49.28 40.22 4.57
CA GLY A 234 50.38 40.31 3.60
C GLY A 234 51.02 38.96 3.23
N MET A 235 50.64 37.86 3.89
CA MET A 235 50.98 36.49 3.46
C MET A 235 49.95 35.94 2.48
N ASP A 236 50.39 35.07 1.57
CA ASP A 236 49.50 34.17 0.84
C ASP A 236 49.07 32.97 1.72
N CYS A 237 48.22 32.08 1.19
CA CYS A 237 47.73 30.95 1.98
C CYS A 237 48.78 29.87 2.32
N LEU A 238 50.02 29.99 1.83
CA LEU A 238 51.18 29.19 2.25
C LEU A 238 52.04 29.91 3.30
N GLY A 239 51.64 31.09 3.76
CA GLY A 239 52.40 31.89 4.72
C GLY A 239 53.54 32.68 4.08
N VAL A 240 53.55 32.85 2.75
CA VAL A 240 54.61 33.57 2.04
C VAL A 240 54.22 35.03 1.85
N CYS A 241 55.00 35.96 2.42
CA CYS A 241 54.79 37.38 2.23
C CYS A 241 54.81 37.77 0.74
N GLY A 242 53.73 38.36 0.23
CA GLY A 242 53.58 38.74 -1.18
C GLY A 242 53.52 37.56 -2.15
N GLY A 243 53.26 36.34 -1.66
CA GLY A 243 53.10 35.16 -2.50
C GLY A 243 51.80 35.18 -3.32
N GLY A 244 51.71 34.26 -4.29
CA GLY A 244 50.60 34.18 -5.25
C GLY A 244 49.67 32.99 -5.04
N ALA A 245 49.82 32.24 -3.94
CA ALA A 245 48.96 31.10 -3.68
C ALA A 245 47.55 31.56 -3.28
N VAL A 246 46.53 30.99 -3.92
CA VAL A 246 45.13 31.38 -3.75
C VAL A 246 44.35 30.21 -3.16
N LEU A 247 43.47 30.49 -2.20
CA LEU A 247 42.54 29.50 -1.68
C LEU A 247 41.53 29.11 -2.76
N ASP A 248 41.32 27.82 -2.93
CA ASP A 248 40.17 27.32 -3.65
C ASP A 248 38.89 27.51 -2.81
N CYS A 249 37.71 27.17 -3.34
CA CYS A 249 36.47 27.40 -2.60
C CYS A 249 36.30 26.51 -1.35
N ASN A 250 37.12 25.45 -1.20
CA ASN A 250 37.13 24.55 -0.05
C ASN A 250 38.11 25.04 1.03
N GLY A 251 38.83 26.13 0.78
CA GLY A 251 39.87 26.65 1.67
C GLY A 251 41.20 25.92 1.54
N ASP A 252 41.40 25.15 0.46
CA ASP A 252 42.68 24.52 0.17
C ASP A 252 43.56 25.48 -0.63
N CYS A 253 44.78 25.70 -0.16
CA CYS A 253 45.71 26.59 -0.83
C CYS A 253 46.22 25.99 -2.15
N ASN A 254 46.00 26.69 -3.27
CA ASN A 254 46.15 26.17 -4.64
C ASN A 254 45.37 24.86 -4.88
N GLY A 255 44.25 24.67 -4.19
CA GLY A 255 43.38 23.53 -4.42
C GLY A 255 42.64 23.62 -5.76
N THR A 256 41.94 22.54 -6.11
CA THR A 256 41.23 22.41 -7.39
C THR A 256 39.72 22.58 -7.27
N ALA A 257 39.18 22.78 -6.07
CA ALA A 257 37.75 22.95 -5.88
C ALA A 257 37.28 24.29 -6.46
N TYR A 258 36.15 24.29 -7.15
CA TYR A 258 35.58 25.49 -7.76
C TYR A 258 34.08 25.60 -7.51
N LEU A 259 33.54 26.80 -7.69
CA LEU A 259 32.10 27.04 -7.59
C LEU A 259 31.41 26.57 -8.86
N ASN A 260 30.40 25.71 -8.72
CA ASN A 260 29.51 25.36 -9.84
C ASN A 260 28.51 26.49 -10.16
N GLU A 261 27.61 26.26 -11.12
CA GLU A 261 26.60 27.26 -11.53
C GLU A 261 25.62 27.65 -10.40
N CYS A 262 25.51 26.84 -9.35
CA CYS A 262 24.70 27.12 -8.16
C CYS A 262 25.50 27.80 -7.04
N ASN A 263 26.72 28.25 -7.32
CA ASN A 263 27.65 28.80 -6.33
C ASN A 263 27.93 27.82 -5.17
N VAL A 264 27.86 26.51 -5.42
CA VAL A 264 28.28 25.48 -4.45
C VAL A 264 29.71 25.08 -4.77
N CYS A 265 30.55 24.97 -3.73
CA CYS A 265 31.90 24.48 -3.87
C CYS A 265 31.91 22.97 -4.12
N VAL A 266 32.45 22.55 -5.27
CA VAL A 266 32.44 21.16 -5.74
C VAL A 266 33.83 20.73 -6.23
N ASP A 267 34.02 19.42 -6.40
CA ASP A 267 35.28 18.82 -6.86
C ASP A 267 36.43 19.03 -5.84
N GLY A 268 37.68 18.71 -6.23
CA GLY A 268 38.83 18.79 -5.34
C GLY A 268 38.64 17.93 -4.08
N ASN A 269 38.91 18.51 -2.89
CA ASN A 269 38.76 17.81 -1.62
C ASN A 269 37.41 18.07 -0.91
N THR A 270 36.42 18.64 -1.62
CA THR A 270 35.10 18.93 -1.02
C THR A 270 34.27 17.69 -0.72
N ASN A 271 34.55 16.56 -1.41
CA ASN A 271 33.69 15.38 -1.51
C ASN A 271 32.28 15.67 -2.06
N ASN A 272 32.04 16.85 -2.63
CA ASN A 272 30.78 17.23 -3.25
C ASN A 272 30.80 16.91 -4.74
N ASN A 273 29.73 16.31 -5.25
CA ASN A 273 29.61 16.08 -6.68
C ASN A 273 29.34 17.40 -7.42
N ILE A 274 29.68 17.44 -8.71
CA ILE A 274 29.54 18.66 -9.54
C ILE A 274 28.10 19.19 -9.61
N ASN A 275 27.10 18.31 -9.47
CA ASN A 275 25.68 18.67 -9.52
C ASN A 275 25.09 19.04 -8.14
N LEU A 276 25.91 19.18 -7.10
CA LEU A 276 25.40 19.56 -5.78
C LEU A 276 24.75 20.94 -5.83
N GLY A 277 23.54 21.05 -5.28
CA GLY A 277 22.75 22.28 -5.29
C GLY A 277 21.79 22.41 -6.47
N PHE A 278 21.85 21.54 -7.47
CA PHE A 278 20.78 21.43 -8.46
C PHE A 278 19.63 20.57 -7.93
N ASP A 279 18.42 21.01 -8.20
CA ASP A 279 17.24 20.15 -8.10
C ASP A 279 17.14 19.21 -9.31
N CYS A 280 16.15 18.32 -9.34
CA CYS A 280 16.04 17.34 -10.42
C CYS A 280 15.70 17.95 -11.80
N ASN A 281 15.31 19.23 -11.86
CA ASN A 281 15.08 19.99 -13.09
C ASN A 281 16.31 20.82 -13.50
N GLY A 282 17.42 20.72 -12.77
CA GLY A 282 18.61 21.53 -13.02
C GLY A 282 18.47 22.98 -12.57
N VAL A 283 17.57 23.27 -11.63
CA VAL A 283 17.43 24.60 -11.01
C VAL A 283 18.20 24.65 -9.70
N CYS A 284 19.03 25.67 -9.55
CA CYS A 284 19.80 25.88 -8.32
C CYS A 284 18.90 26.11 -7.11
N TYR A 285 19.12 25.33 -6.05
CA TYR A 285 18.34 25.30 -4.81
C TYR A 285 16.83 25.15 -5.03
N GLY A 286 16.44 24.56 -6.16
CA GLY A 286 15.06 24.23 -6.43
C GLY A 286 14.53 23.19 -5.45
N LYS A 287 13.22 23.20 -5.23
CA LYS A 287 12.55 22.28 -4.28
C LYS A 287 12.05 21.01 -4.95
N THR A 288 12.17 20.92 -6.27
CA THR A 288 11.65 19.81 -7.06
C THR A 288 12.55 18.59 -6.86
N MET A 289 11.97 17.53 -6.28
CA MET A 289 12.67 16.28 -6.01
C MET A 289 12.16 15.18 -6.94
N PHE A 290 12.99 14.15 -7.14
CA PHE A 290 12.51 12.91 -7.72
C PHE A 290 11.46 12.31 -6.78
N ASP A 291 10.36 11.85 -7.36
CA ASP A 291 9.41 11.01 -6.67
C ASP A 291 9.97 9.57 -6.54
N ALA A 292 9.24 8.67 -5.90
CA ALA A 292 9.67 7.28 -5.73
C ALA A 292 9.75 6.51 -7.07
N CYS A 293 9.19 7.06 -8.15
CA CYS A 293 9.28 6.53 -9.51
C CYS A 293 10.52 7.02 -10.27
N GLY A 294 11.32 7.92 -9.67
CA GLY A 294 12.44 8.56 -10.34
C GLY A 294 12.01 9.66 -11.32
N VAL A 295 10.77 10.16 -11.21
CA VAL A 295 10.26 11.27 -12.03
C VAL A 295 10.45 12.57 -11.27
N CYS A 296 11.08 13.55 -11.91
CA CYS A 296 11.29 14.85 -11.30
C CYS A 296 9.96 15.61 -11.13
N GLY A 297 9.61 15.97 -9.88
CA GLY A 297 8.35 16.64 -9.57
C GLY A 297 7.11 15.76 -9.77
N GLY A 298 7.29 14.43 -9.84
CA GLY A 298 6.20 13.48 -9.91
C GLY A 298 5.42 13.36 -8.60
N ASP A 299 4.22 12.78 -8.70
CA ASP A 299 3.30 12.55 -7.58
C ASP A 299 3.23 11.06 -7.18
N ASN A 300 4.24 10.26 -7.57
CA ASN A 300 4.31 8.81 -7.42
C ASN A 300 3.32 8.01 -8.29
N SER A 301 2.46 8.64 -9.08
CA SER A 301 1.41 7.93 -9.83
C SER A 301 1.95 7.05 -10.97
N SER A 302 3.06 7.44 -11.60
CA SER A 302 3.58 6.76 -12.79
C SER A 302 4.09 5.34 -12.55
N CYS A 303 4.40 4.98 -11.31
CA CYS A 303 4.86 3.66 -10.89
C CYS A 303 4.06 3.10 -9.71
N SER A 304 2.91 3.70 -9.39
CA SER A 304 2.05 3.19 -8.32
C SER A 304 1.44 1.85 -8.71
N ASP A 305 1.40 0.94 -7.75
CA ASP A 305 0.61 -0.28 -7.81
C ASP A 305 -0.89 0.04 -7.69
N CYS A 306 -1.77 -0.94 -7.79
CA CYS A 306 -3.20 -0.67 -7.76
C CYS A 306 -3.71 -0.12 -6.40
N MET A 307 -2.92 -0.23 -5.32
CA MET A 307 -3.22 0.33 -4.00
C MET A 307 -2.68 1.75 -3.83
N GLY A 308 -2.04 2.31 -4.86
CA GLY A 308 -1.42 3.63 -4.82
C GLY A 308 -0.03 3.65 -4.19
N ASN A 309 0.61 2.48 -4.02
CA ASN A 309 1.96 2.40 -3.48
C ASN A 309 2.99 2.43 -4.63
N PRO A 310 3.86 3.46 -4.72
CA PRO A 310 4.92 3.50 -5.72
C PRO A 310 5.88 2.31 -5.62
N ASN A 311 6.13 1.66 -6.76
CA ASN A 311 6.89 0.42 -6.91
C ASN A 311 6.34 -0.76 -6.07
N GLY A 312 5.06 -0.70 -5.70
CA GLY A 312 4.39 -1.78 -5.01
C GLY A 312 4.12 -2.98 -5.93
N LEU A 313 3.75 -4.10 -5.31
CA LEU A 313 3.49 -5.37 -5.99
C LEU A 313 2.00 -5.69 -6.13
N ALA A 314 1.09 -4.82 -5.64
CA ALA A 314 -0.34 -5.08 -5.73
C ALA A 314 -0.83 -4.94 -7.17
N ILE A 315 -1.53 -5.95 -7.67
CA ILE A 315 -2.04 -5.98 -9.04
C ILE A 315 -3.56 -6.02 -8.96
N ILE A 316 -4.23 -5.29 -9.86
CA ILE A 316 -5.67 -5.39 -9.98
C ILE A 316 -6.00 -6.75 -10.60
N ASP A 317 -6.78 -7.56 -9.90
CA ASP A 317 -7.23 -8.85 -10.41
C ASP A 317 -8.29 -8.66 -11.51
N ASN A 318 -8.66 -9.75 -12.18
CA ASN A 318 -9.64 -9.68 -13.25
C ASN A 318 -11.09 -9.44 -12.76
N CYS A 319 -11.32 -9.41 -11.45
CA CYS A 319 -12.56 -8.97 -10.82
C CYS A 319 -12.56 -7.50 -10.38
N GLY A 320 -11.45 -6.80 -10.54
CA GLY A 320 -11.30 -5.40 -10.16
C GLY A 320 -10.96 -5.19 -8.69
N GLU A 321 -10.67 -6.25 -7.93
CA GLU A 321 -10.11 -6.15 -6.59
C GLU A 321 -8.60 -5.95 -6.70
N CYS A 322 -8.07 -5.10 -5.83
CA CYS A 322 -6.66 -4.78 -5.82
C CYS A 322 -6.03 -5.37 -4.57
N ASP A 323 -5.19 -6.39 -4.73
CA ASP A 323 -4.47 -7.03 -3.63
C ASP A 323 -3.14 -7.69 -4.06
N TYR A 324 -2.56 -8.45 -3.13
CA TYR A 324 -1.26 -9.13 -3.28
C TYR A 324 -1.41 -10.64 -3.53
N SER A 325 -2.64 -11.16 -3.58
CA SER A 325 -2.92 -12.58 -3.52
C SER A 325 -3.53 -13.06 -4.83
N SER A 326 -2.72 -13.70 -5.67
CA SER A 326 -3.23 -14.41 -6.86
C SER A 326 -4.09 -15.64 -6.52
N ALA A 327 -4.48 -15.82 -5.25
CA ALA A 327 -5.19 -16.99 -4.73
C ALA A 327 -6.68 -16.72 -4.47
N ASN A 328 -7.08 -15.45 -4.33
CA ASN A 328 -8.48 -15.03 -4.30
C ASN A 328 -8.92 -14.36 -5.60
N ASP A 329 -8.02 -14.24 -6.59
CA ASP A 329 -8.37 -13.97 -7.98
C ASP A 329 -9.60 -14.81 -8.31
N CYS A 330 -10.72 -14.13 -8.57
CA CYS A 330 -11.94 -14.81 -8.94
C CYS A 330 -11.68 -15.68 -10.17
N THR A 331 -12.39 -16.79 -10.31
CA THR A 331 -12.28 -17.62 -11.50
C THR A 331 -13.25 -17.11 -12.56
N GLN A 332 -12.90 -17.28 -13.84
CA GLN A 332 -13.89 -17.13 -14.90
C GLN A 332 -14.96 -18.19 -14.71
N ASP A 333 -16.20 -17.76 -14.78
CA ASP A 333 -17.32 -18.64 -15.02
C ASP A 333 -17.19 -19.27 -16.41
N CYS A 334 -17.98 -20.29 -16.72
CA CYS A 334 -17.80 -21.00 -17.99
C CYS A 334 -18.10 -20.15 -19.24
N ASN A 335 -18.65 -18.93 -19.07
CA ASN A 335 -18.96 -17.98 -20.14
C ASN A 335 -17.84 -16.93 -20.29
N GLY A 336 -16.71 -17.13 -19.61
CA GLY A 336 -15.56 -16.23 -19.65
C GLY A 336 -15.73 -14.97 -18.79
N GLU A 337 -16.75 -14.91 -17.93
CA GLU A 337 -16.93 -13.78 -17.03
C GLU A 337 -16.23 -14.04 -15.70
N TRP A 338 -15.24 -13.21 -15.37
CA TRP A 338 -14.55 -13.21 -14.10
C TRP A 338 -15.53 -12.95 -12.95
N GLY A 339 -15.65 -13.89 -12.01
CA GLY A 339 -16.61 -13.84 -10.89
C GLY A 339 -18.08 -14.08 -11.28
N GLY A 340 -18.34 -14.59 -12.48
CA GLY A 340 -19.69 -14.87 -12.97
C GLY A 340 -20.35 -16.12 -12.35
N LEU A 341 -21.65 -16.30 -12.62
CA LEU A 341 -22.47 -17.39 -12.06
C LEU A 341 -22.74 -18.51 -13.08
N ALA A 342 -22.17 -18.46 -14.28
CA ALA A 342 -22.36 -19.52 -15.27
C ALA A 342 -21.55 -20.77 -14.89
N PHE A 343 -22.17 -21.94 -14.98
CA PHE A 343 -21.55 -23.22 -14.65
C PHE A 343 -21.78 -24.25 -15.75
N ILE A 344 -20.93 -25.28 -15.76
CA ILE A 344 -21.03 -26.39 -16.70
C ILE A 344 -22.14 -27.34 -16.24
N ASN A 345 -23.12 -27.62 -17.11
CA ASN A 345 -24.13 -28.65 -16.85
C ASN A 345 -23.63 -30.07 -17.16
N ASP A 346 -24.48 -31.07 -16.96
CA ASP A 346 -24.19 -32.49 -17.19
C ASP A 346 -23.77 -32.81 -18.64
N CYS A 347 -24.06 -31.92 -19.60
CA CYS A 347 -23.70 -32.04 -21.01
C CYS A 347 -22.47 -31.25 -21.42
N SER A 348 -21.69 -30.79 -20.45
CA SER A 348 -20.51 -29.98 -20.68
C SER A 348 -20.79 -28.64 -21.38
N VAL A 349 -22.05 -28.15 -21.32
CA VAL A 349 -22.43 -26.84 -21.84
C VAL A 349 -22.38 -25.81 -20.72
N CYS A 350 -21.85 -24.64 -21.03
CA CYS A 350 -21.94 -23.52 -20.13
C CYS A 350 -23.37 -22.96 -20.05
N VAL A 351 -23.98 -23.01 -18.88
CA VAL A 351 -25.37 -22.58 -18.64
C VAL A 351 -25.46 -21.65 -17.42
N GLY A 352 -26.58 -20.93 -17.28
CA GLY A 352 -26.75 -19.97 -16.20
C GLY A 352 -25.93 -18.68 -16.38
N GLY A 353 -25.85 -17.85 -15.34
CA GLY A 353 -25.19 -16.53 -15.43
C GLY A 353 -25.74 -15.67 -16.58
N LYS A 354 -24.85 -15.10 -17.40
CA LYS A 354 -25.20 -14.30 -18.60
C LYS A 354 -25.34 -15.11 -19.90
N THR A 355 -25.22 -16.43 -19.88
CA THR A 355 -25.34 -17.28 -21.09
C THR A 355 -26.74 -17.28 -21.71
N ASN A 356 -27.77 -16.97 -20.90
CA ASN A 356 -29.18 -17.17 -21.24
C ASN A 356 -29.55 -18.62 -21.61
N PHE A 357 -28.67 -19.60 -21.37
CA PHE A 357 -28.95 -21.01 -21.59
C PHE A 357 -29.56 -21.64 -20.33
N LEU A 358 -30.64 -22.39 -20.53
CA LEU A 358 -31.26 -23.21 -19.50
C LEU A 358 -30.41 -24.45 -19.22
N ASN A 359 -30.57 -25.03 -18.02
CA ASN A 359 -29.75 -26.17 -17.57
C ASN A 359 -29.87 -27.42 -18.46
N ASP A 360 -30.92 -27.52 -19.28
CA ASP A 360 -31.15 -28.62 -20.22
C ASP A 360 -30.45 -28.42 -21.58
N LYS A 361 -29.73 -27.32 -21.77
CA LYS A 361 -29.00 -27.06 -23.01
C LYS A 361 -27.97 -28.16 -23.28
N GLY A 362 -28.09 -28.81 -24.44
CA GLY A 362 -27.24 -29.93 -24.82
C GLY A 362 -27.87 -31.30 -24.55
N LEU A 363 -28.97 -31.39 -23.80
CA LEU A 363 -29.75 -32.62 -23.70
C LEU A 363 -30.62 -32.81 -24.94
N ASP A 364 -30.67 -34.04 -25.45
CA ASP A 364 -31.72 -34.49 -26.35
C ASP A 364 -33.00 -34.82 -25.57
N CYS A 365 -34.09 -35.18 -26.26
CA CYS A 365 -35.36 -35.44 -25.57
C CYS A 365 -35.42 -36.76 -24.78
N GLU A 366 -34.38 -37.60 -24.81
CA GLU A 366 -34.21 -38.76 -23.92
C GLU A 366 -33.29 -38.44 -22.72
N GLY A 367 -32.83 -37.19 -22.61
CA GLY A 367 -31.91 -36.76 -21.55
C GLY A 367 -30.46 -37.18 -21.81
N ILE A 368 -30.11 -37.46 -23.07
CA ILE A 368 -28.74 -37.80 -23.47
C ILE A 368 -28.06 -36.54 -24.00
N CYS A 369 -26.90 -36.24 -23.44
CA CYS A 369 -26.09 -35.12 -23.89
C CYS A 369 -25.63 -35.31 -25.34
N TRP A 370 -25.88 -34.29 -26.17
CA TRP A 370 -25.60 -34.26 -27.61
C TRP A 370 -26.23 -35.43 -28.39
N GLY A 371 -27.28 -36.02 -27.82
CA GLY A 371 -28.02 -37.08 -28.48
C GLY A 371 -28.81 -36.58 -29.68
N ASN A 372 -29.15 -37.51 -30.57
CA ASN A 372 -29.84 -37.20 -31.82
C ASN A 372 -31.37 -37.20 -31.68
N SER A 373 -31.90 -37.48 -30.49
CA SER A 373 -33.33 -37.64 -30.29
C SER A 373 -34.05 -36.30 -30.27
N LYS A 374 -35.04 -36.14 -31.14
CA LYS A 374 -35.80 -34.88 -31.28
C LYS A 374 -37.25 -35.07 -30.89
N LEU A 375 -37.83 -34.03 -30.29
CA LEU A 375 -39.27 -33.96 -30.10
C LEU A 375 -39.94 -33.89 -31.47
N ASP A 376 -40.98 -34.68 -31.64
CA ASP A 376 -41.91 -34.54 -32.76
C ASP A 376 -42.90 -33.37 -32.51
N ASP A 377 -43.75 -33.04 -33.47
CA ASP A 377 -44.71 -31.91 -33.36
C ASP A 377 -45.75 -32.11 -32.23
N CYS A 378 -45.78 -33.31 -31.63
CA CYS A 378 -46.65 -33.71 -30.54
C CYS A 378 -45.96 -33.60 -29.16
N GLY A 379 -44.65 -33.32 -29.12
CA GLY A 379 -43.85 -33.31 -27.89
C GLY A 379 -43.38 -34.70 -27.44
N VAL A 380 -43.37 -35.69 -28.33
CA VAL A 380 -42.87 -37.05 -28.06
C VAL A 380 -41.48 -37.20 -28.63
N CYS A 381 -40.56 -37.72 -27.81
CA CYS A 381 -39.19 -37.96 -28.23
C CYS A 381 -39.10 -39.07 -29.28
N ASN A 382 -38.41 -38.82 -30.41
CA ASN A 382 -38.30 -39.73 -31.56
C ASN A 382 -39.67 -40.20 -32.12
N GLY A 383 -40.70 -39.36 -31.99
CA GLY A 383 -42.04 -39.66 -32.46
C GLY A 383 -42.16 -39.64 -33.99
N ASN A 384 -43.19 -40.30 -34.51
CA ASN A 384 -43.48 -40.39 -35.94
C ASN A 384 -44.51 -39.34 -36.42
N ASN A 385 -44.70 -38.25 -35.66
CA ASN A 385 -45.67 -37.19 -35.93
C ASN A 385 -47.13 -37.67 -36.01
N ASN A 386 -47.47 -38.78 -35.34
CA ASN A 386 -48.83 -39.29 -35.25
C ASN A 386 -49.44 -38.95 -33.87
N CYS A 387 -49.78 -37.68 -33.67
CA CYS A 387 -50.26 -37.18 -32.38
C CYS A 387 -51.58 -37.85 -31.97
N SER A 388 -51.56 -38.60 -30.87
CA SER A 388 -52.75 -39.19 -30.26
C SER A 388 -53.27 -38.29 -29.13
N ASN A 389 -54.57 -38.40 -28.78
CA ASN A 389 -55.18 -37.60 -27.71
C ASN A 389 -54.63 -37.89 -26.29
N LEU A 390 -53.65 -38.79 -26.16
CA LEU A 390 -52.97 -39.15 -24.90
C LEU A 390 -51.60 -38.47 -24.73
N ASP A 391 -51.05 -37.82 -25.77
CA ASP A 391 -49.69 -37.26 -25.75
C ASP A 391 -49.60 -35.89 -25.07
N LYS A 392 -50.74 -35.30 -24.67
CA LYS A 392 -50.82 -34.00 -23.97
C LYS A 392 -50.71 -34.08 -22.45
N SER A 393 -50.40 -35.25 -21.89
CA SER A 393 -50.29 -35.41 -20.44
C SER A 393 -49.30 -36.49 -20.05
N LYS A 394 -48.00 -36.20 -20.10
CA LYS A 394 -46.97 -36.92 -19.31
C LYS A 394 -45.61 -36.21 -19.42
N GLY A 395 -45.43 -35.18 -18.61
CA GLY A 395 -44.11 -34.62 -18.29
C GLY A 395 -43.76 -34.96 -16.85
N THR A 396 -43.48 -36.24 -16.54
CA THR A 396 -42.77 -36.64 -15.31
C THR A 396 -42.34 -38.11 -15.41
N ILE A 397 -41.04 -38.36 -15.57
CA ILE A 397 -40.34 -39.64 -15.35
C ILE A 397 -38.95 -39.22 -14.82
N ALA A 398 -38.66 -39.27 -13.51
CA ALA A 398 -38.24 -40.43 -12.71
C ALA A 398 -36.92 -41.07 -13.19
N PHE A 399 -35.78 -40.63 -12.64
CA PHE A 399 -34.48 -41.27 -12.81
C PHE A 399 -34.35 -42.48 -11.88
N GLU A 400 -34.27 -43.68 -12.46
CA GLU A 400 -33.73 -44.88 -11.81
C GLU A 400 -32.23 -44.96 -12.12
N ASN A 401 -31.38 -44.86 -11.09
CA ASN A 401 -29.95 -45.13 -11.20
C ASN A 401 -29.71 -46.64 -11.29
N LYS A 402 -29.05 -47.10 -12.37
CA LYS A 402 -28.44 -48.43 -12.46
C LYS A 402 -26.93 -48.32 -12.65
N SER A 403 -26.27 -49.18 -11.86
CA SER A 403 -24.86 -49.27 -11.53
C SER A 403 -23.94 -49.90 -12.59
N SER A 404 -22.64 -49.61 -12.40
CA SER A 404 -21.44 -50.46 -12.59
C SER A 404 -20.80 -50.54 -13.99
N PHE A 405 -19.47 -50.34 -14.03
CA PHE A 405 -18.45 -51.29 -14.50
C PHE A 405 -17.02 -50.74 -14.21
N LYS A 406 -16.32 -51.27 -13.19
CA LYS A 406 -14.89 -50.99 -12.94
C LYS A 406 -14.01 -51.84 -13.90
N LYS A 407 -13.09 -51.22 -14.64
CA LYS A 407 -11.99 -51.87 -15.38
C LYS A 407 -10.66 -51.57 -14.66
N ASN A 408 -9.60 -52.35 -14.91
CA ASN A 408 -8.21 -52.11 -14.46
C ASN A 408 -7.90 -52.36 -12.97
N ILE A 409 -8.23 -53.56 -12.45
CA ILE A 409 -7.93 -53.97 -11.06
C ILE A 409 -6.77 -54.97 -11.03
N LYS A 410 -5.78 -54.77 -10.15
CA LYS A 410 -4.77 -55.78 -9.79
C LYS A 410 -4.80 -56.13 -8.31
N VAL A 411 -4.84 -57.43 -8.03
CA VAL A 411 -4.88 -57.99 -6.67
C VAL A 411 -3.47 -58.03 -6.07
N ILE A 412 -3.33 -57.58 -4.82
CA ILE A 412 -2.06 -57.61 -4.08
C ILE A 412 -1.69 -59.08 -3.72
N HIS A 413 -2.63 -60.02 -3.84
CA HIS A 413 -2.47 -61.48 -3.62
C HIS A 413 -3.09 -62.36 -4.74
N ASP A 414 -2.44 -63.51 -5.00
CA ASP A 414 -2.50 -64.29 -6.25
C ASP A 414 -3.86 -64.96 -6.62
N LYS A 415 -4.32 -64.84 -7.90
CA LYS A 415 -4.85 -65.92 -8.79
C LYS A 415 -5.51 -65.46 -10.13
N LYS A 416 -4.83 -65.77 -11.24
CA LYS A 416 -5.23 -66.41 -12.55
C LYS A 416 -6.48 -65.98 -13.40
N ASN A 417 -6.14 -65.45 -14.60
CA ASN A 417 -6.36 -65.96 -15.99
C ASN A 417 -7.62 -65.68 -16.86
N ILE A 418 -7.35 -65.08 -18.05
CA ILE A 418 -7.74 -65.45 -19.45
C ILE A 418 -9.19 -65.03 -19.91
N LYS A 419 -9.55 -64.49 -21.12
CA LYS A 419 -9.11 -64.63 -22.55
C LYS A 419 -9.66 -63.50 -23.45
N GLU A 420 -8.93 -63.20 -24.54
CA GLU A 420 -9.35 -62.53 -25.80
C GLU A 420 -10.39 -63.34 -26.63
N PRO A 421 -11.18 -62.76 -27.58
CA PRO A 421 -10.68 -62.55 -28.97
C PRO A 421 -11.28 -61.38 -29.81
N MET A 422 -10.60 -61.14 -30.93
CA MET A 422 -10.87 -60.28 -32.11
C MET A 422 -12.23 -60.47 -32.81
N ALA A 423 -12.73 -59.45 -33.54
CA ALA A 423 -12.74 -59.42 -35.03
C ALA A 423 -13.55 -58.27 -35.69
N LEU A 424 -12.82 -57.45 -36.46
CA LEU A 424 -13.03 -56.91 -37.82
C LEU A 424 -14.38 -56.37 -38.38
N LYS A 425 -14.23 -55.17 -39.00
CA LYS A 425 -14.69 -54.67 -40.33
C LYS A 425 -16.13 -54.16 -40.51
N ASN A 426 -16.26 -52.89 -40.92
CA ASN A 426 -16.40 -52.51 -42.34
C ASN A 426 -16.35 -51.00 -42.57
N VAL A 427 -15.68 -50.62 -43.66
CA VAL A 427 -15.56 -49.29 -44.27
C VAL A 427 -16.92 -48.77 -44.76
N LYS A 428 -17.23 -47.48 -44.59
CA LYS A 428 -18.29 -46.77 -45.33
C LYS A 428 -17.81 -45.38 -45.80
N ASN A 429 -18.36 -44.98 -46.95
CA ASN A 429 -18.13 -43.71 -47.62
C ASN A 429 -18.59 -42.53 -46.76
N HIS A 430 -17.71 -41.55 -46.57
CA HIS A 430 -17.96 -40.35 -45.76
C HIS A 430 -18.16 -39.11 -46.65
N GLU A 431 -19.31 -39.02 -47.31
CA GLU A 431 -19.75 -37.79 -48.02
C GLU A 431 -20.63 -36.88 -47.13
N ASP A 432 -20.96 -37.28 -45.90
CA ASP A 432 -21.80 -36.49 -44.99
C ASP A 432 -20.97 -35.84 -43.87
N ILE A 433 -20.89 -34.51 -43.90
CA ILE A 433 -20.22 -33.67 -42.89
C ILE A 433 -20.83 -33.93 -41.50
N PHE A 434 -22.13 -34.21 -41.41
CA PHE A 434 -22.80 -34.49 -40.14
C PHE A 434 -22.36 -35.85 -39.55
N GLU A 435 -22.26 -36.88 -40.38
CA GLU A 435 -21.83 -38.21 -39.97
C GLU A 435 -20.34 -38.19 -39.52
N ASN A 436 -19.49 -37.47 -40.25
CA ASN A 436 -18.08 -37.27 -39.87
C ASN A 436 -17.93 -36.56 -38.52
N THR A 437 -18.75 -35.53 -38.29
CA THR A 437 -18.77 -34.80 -37.01
C THR A 437 -19.20 -35.71 -35.87
N THR A 438 -20.20 -36.57 -36.11
CA THR A 438 -20.68 -37.54 -35.12
C THR A 438 -19.57 -38.51 -34.70
N TYR A 439 -18.86 -39.13 -35.66
CA TYR A 439 -17.76 -40.03 -35.34
C TYR A 439 -16.56 -39.33 -34.69
N LEU A 440 -16.30 -38.06 -35.03
CA LEU A 440 -15.27 -37.27 -34.35
C LEU A 440 -15.62 -37.04 -32.88
N LEU A 441 -16.89 -36.73 -32.57
CA LEU A 441 -17.36 -36.58 -31.19
C LEU A 441 -17.27 -37.91 -30.42
N GLU A 442 -17.61 -39.04 -31.04
CA GLU A 442 -17.43 -40.37 -30.42
C GLU A 442 -15.96 -40.65 -30.07
N ILE A 443 -15.01 -40.25 -30.92
CA ILE A 443 -13.57 -40.37 -30.64
C ILE A 443 -13.19 -39.53 -29.41
N LEU A 444 -13.72 -38.30 -29.30
CA LEU A 444 -13.45 -37.42 -28.17
C LEU A 444 -14.05 -37.95 -26.85
N ASP A 445 -15.27 -38.50 -26.89
CA ASP A 445 -15.90 -39.15 -25.74
C ASP A 445 -15.11 -40.39 -25.28
N GLY A 446 -14.52 -41.11 -26.23
CA GLY A 446 -13.70 -42.28 -25.96
C GLY A 446 -12.36 -41.99 -25.26
N ILE A 447 -11.92 -40.74 -25.18
CA ILE A 447 -10.61 -40.35 -24.62
C ILE A 447 -10.50 -40.81 -23.16
N LYS A 448 -11.49 -40.51 -22.32
CA LYS A 448 -11.39 -40.86 -20.89
C LYS A 448 -11.47 -42.35 -20.64
N THR A 449 -12.34 -43.06 -21.35
CA THR A 449 -12.67 -44.46 -21.02
C THR A 449 -11.83 -45.50 -21.76
N ASN A 450 -11.31 -45.15 -22.95
CA ASN A 450 -10.73 -46.14 -23.86
C ASN A 450 -9.35 -45.76 -24.41
N LEU A 451 -8.79 -44.58 -24.10
CA LEU A 451 -7.52 -44.14 -24.70
C LEU A 451 -6.33 -45.03 -24.33
N TYR A 452 -6.23 -45.41 -23.05
CA TYR A 452 -5.11 -46.19 -22.52
C TYR A 452 -5.52 -47.61 -22.17
N ASP A 453 -4.66 -48.56 -22.52
CA ASP A 453 -4.59 -49.87 -21.88
C ASP A 453 -3.60 -49.78 -20.70
N VAL A 454 -4.06 -50.20 -19.52
CA VAL A 454 -3.29 -50.17 -18.28
C VAL A 454 -2.91 -51.58 -17.86
N ASN A 455 -1.61 -51.85 -17.73
CA ASN A 455 -1.09 -53.11 -17.25
C ASN A 455 -0.24 -52.88 -15.99
N ILE A 456 -0.78 -53.27 -14.83
CA ILE A 456 -0.03 -53.21 -13.57
C ILE A 456 0.85 -54.47 -13.51
N SER A 457 2.17 -54.30 -13.43
CA SER A 457 3.16 -55.37 -13.29
C SER A 457 3.30 -55.84 -11.85
N ASN A 458 4.13 -56.85 -11.57
CA ASN A 458 4.20 -57.43 -10.22
C ASN A 458 4.72 -56.39 -9.21
N ILE A 459 3.96 -56.22 -8.13
CA ILE A 459 4.27 -55.26 -7.07
C ILE A 459 5.53 -55.71 -6.34
N LEU A 460 6.53 -54.83 -6.28
CA LEU A 460 7.80 -55.08 -5.60
C LEU A 460 7.69 -54.64 -4.15
N LYS A 461 8.31 -55.39 -3.24
CA LYS A 461 8.28 -55.13 -1.79
C LYS A 461 9.70 -55.16 -1.22
N GLU A 462 10.08 -54.12 -0.50
CA GLU A 462 11.28 -54.05 0.32
C GLU A 462 10.89 -53.74 1.78
N THR A 463 11.70 -54.18 2.75
CA THR A 463 11.39 -53.99 4.18
C THR A 463 12.63 -53.45 4.89
N SER A 464 12.51 -52.27 5.49
CA SER A 464 13.58 -51.54 6.15
C SER A 464 13.03 -50.89 7.42
N ASP A 465 13.66 -51.13 8.58
CA ASP A 465 13.38 -50.46 9.87
C ASP A 465 11.89 -50.18 10.19
N ASN A 466 11.07 -51.24 10.26
CA ASN A 466 9.62 -51.21 10.56
C ASN A 466 8.70 -50.55 9.50
N LEU A 467 9.23 -50.21 8.33
CA LEU A 467 8.48 -49.71 7.18
C LEU A 467 8.56 -50.70 6.01
N ILE A 468 7.43 -50.87 5.31
CA ILE A 468 7.31 -51.67 4.10
C ILE A 468 7.24 -50.71 2.92
N GLU A 469 8.25 -50.76 2.06
CA GLU A 469 8.24 -50.03 0.79
C GLU A 469 7.63 -50.90 -0.29
N ILE A 470 6.54 -50.42 -0.89
CA ILE A 470 5.89 -51.04 -2.04
C ILE A 470 6.21 -50.21 -3.27
N THR A 471 6.66 -50.84 -4.36
CA THR A 471 6.73 -50.22 -5.69
C THR A 471 5.76 -50.89 -6.65
N ILE A 472 4.85 -50.11 -7.21
CA ILE A 472 3.80 -50.55 -8.14
C ILE A 472 4.20 -50.12 -9.56
N PRO A 473 4.76 -51.03 -10.38
CA PRO A 473 5.03 -50.74 -11.78
C PRO A 473 3.74 -50.77 -12.60
N VAL A 474 3.39 -49.65 -13.24
CA VAL A 474 2.22 -49.52 -14.13
C VAL A 474 2.70 -49.16 -15.53
N GLU A 475 2.33 -49.98 -16.50
CA GLU A 475 2.56 -49.75 -17.92
C GLU A 475 1.31 -49.17 -18.57
N TYR A 476 1.45 -48.02 -19.23
CA TYR A 476 0.42 -47.34 -20.00
C TYR A 476 0.76 -47.44 -21.48
N SER A 477 -0.21 -47.87 -22.30
CA SER A 477 -0.06 -47.93 -23.76
C SER A 477 -1.33 -47.47 -24.45
N ILE A 478 -1.23 -46.98 -25.68
CA ILE A 478 -2.40 -46.55 -26.44
C ILE A 478 -3.24 -47.77 -26.84
N ASN A 479 -4.54 -47.71 -26.54
CA ASN A 479 -5.46 -48.77 -26.88
C ASN A 479 -5.67 -48.87 -28.39
N ASN A 480 -5.41 -50.05 -28.95
CA ASN A 480 -5.60 -50.30 -30.38
C ASN A 480 -7.06 -50.11 -30.84
N LYS A 481 -8.04 -50.33 -29.95
CA LYS A 481 -9.47 -50.08 -30.24
C LYS A 481 -9.77 -48.60 -30.39
N PHE A 482 -9.12 -47.76 -29.59
CA PHE A 482 -9.25 -46.29 -29.69
C PHE A 482 -8.70 -45.80 -31.04
N ILE A 483 -7.49 -46.25 -31.41
CA ILE A 483 -6.91 -45.92 -32.72
C ILE A 483 -7.79 -46.41 -33.88
N ALA A 484 -8.45 -47.56 -33.72
CA ALA A 484 -9.34 -48.09 -34.75
C ALA A 484 -10.58 -47.22 -35.02
N MET A 485 -10.98 -46.34 -34.10
CA MET A 485 -12.11 -45.42 -34.28
C MET A 485 -11.84 -44.38 -35.38
N PHE A 486 -10.58 -43.99 -35.59
CA PHE A 486 -10.19 -43.07 -36.67
C PHE A 486 -10.47 -43.63 -38.06
N ASN A 487 -10.61 -44.96 -38.22
CA ASN A 487 -10.97 -45.56 -39.51
C ASN A 487 -12.38 -45.18 -40.00
N ASN A 488 -13.21 -44.59 -39.12
CA ASN A 488 -14.58 -44.15 -39.41
C ASN A 488 -14.66 -42.67 -39.77
N ILE A 489 -13.54 -42.00 -40.01
CA ILE A 489 -13.51 -40.58 -40.39
C ILE A 489 -12.45 -40.34 -41.48
N PRO A 490 -12.58 -39.28 -42.30
CA PRO A 490 -11.52 -38.88 -43.22
C PRO A 490 -10.32 -38.28 -42.46
N TYR A 491 -9.15 -38.90 -42.58
CA TYR A 491 -7.89 -38.42 -42.00
C TYR A 491 -6.69 -38.67 -42.93
N GLU A 492 -5.65 -37.87 -42.77
CA GLU A 492 -4.31 -38.12 -43.31
C GLU A 492 -3.39 -38.66 -42.22
N LYS A 493 -2.75 -39.81 -42.46
CA LYS A 493 -1.77 -40.39 -41.52
C LYS A 493 -0.36 -39.94 -41.87
N LYS A 494 0.39 -39.44 -40.89
CA LYS A 494 1.82 -39.12 -40.99
C LYS A 494 2.58 -39.83 -39.88
N GLU A 495 3.82 -40.23 -40.14
CA GLU A 495 4.68 -40.86 -39.14
C GLU A 495 6.01 -40.10 -39.10
N ASN A 496 6.40 -39.68 -37.90
CA ASN A 496 7.65 -38.97 -37.67
C ASN A 496 8.78 -39.97 -37.37
N LEU A 497 10.02 -39.57 -37.64
CA LEU A 497 11.22 -40.39 -37.38
C LEU A 497 11.39 -40.79 -35.90
N ASN A 498 10.70 -40.09 -34.99
CA ASN A 498 10.73 -40.31 -33.54
C ASN A 498 9.65 -41.30 -33.05
N GLY A 499 8.94 -42.00 -33.95
CA GLY A 499 7.90 -42.98 -33.58
C GLY A 499 6.52 -42.39 -33.29
N THR A 500 6.36 -41.07 -33.32
CA THR A 500 5.05 -40.41 -33.21
C THR A 500 4.22 -40.60 -34.48
N VAL A 501 2.98 -41.03 -34.31
CA VAL A 501 1.99 -41.19 -35.38
C VAL A 501 0.99 -40.04 -35.30
N ILE A 502 0.78 -39.34 -36.40
CA ILE A 502 -0.09 -38.18 -36.50
C ILE A 502 -1.29 -38.53 -37.39
N TYR A 503 -2.50 -38.33 -36.85
CA TYR A 503 -3.75 -38.37 -37.58
C TYR A 503 -4.21 -36.93 -37.79
N GLU A 504 -4.13 -36.45 -39.03
CA GLU A 504 -4.50 -35.09 -39.40
C GLU A 504 -5.88 -35.08 -40.05
N ILE A 505 -6.80 -34.30 -39.47
CA ILE A 505 -8.19 -34.20 -39.89
C ILE A 505 -8.40 -32.82 -40.50
N ASN A 506 -8.90 -32.75 -41.74
CA ASN A 506 -9.25 -31.47 -42.38
C ASN A 506 -10.64 -31.01 -41.92
N LYS A 507 -10.71 -29.81 -41.36
CA LYS A 507 -11.95 -29.22 -40.80
C LYS A 507 -13.06 -29.05 -41.84
N GLU A 508 -12.75 -28.96 -43.13
CA GLU A 508 -13.76 -28.81 -44.20
C GLU A 508 -14.71 -30.01 -44.32
N TYR A 509 -14.32 -31.18 -43.81
CA TYR A 509 -15.14 -32.40 -43.83
C TYR A 509 -15.97 -32.60 -42.56
N PHE A 510 -15.94 -31.65 -41.61
CA PHE A 510 -16.58 -31.73 -40.29
C PHE A 510 -17.24 -30.38 -39.96
N ASN A 511 -18.33 -30.42 -39.20
CA ASN A 511 -18.95 -29.23 -38.63
C ASN A 511 -18.30 -28.92 -37.28
N ILE A 512 -17.09 -28.37 -37.32
CA ILE A 512 -16.38 -27.92 -36.12
C ILE A 512 -16.75 -26.46 -35.88
N ASP A 513 -17.71 -26.24 -34.99
CA ASP A 513 -18.08 -24.92 -34.53
C ASP A 513 -17.00 -24.31 -33.62
N GLU A 514 -17.19 -23.05 -33.24
CA GLU A 514 -16.25 -22.30 -32.42
C GLU A 514 -16.06 -22.95 -31.03
N ASP A 515 -17.13 -23.53 -30.47
CA ASP A 515 -17.12 -24.20 -29.17
C ASP A 515 -16.28 -25.49 -29.20
N LEU A 516 -16.47 -26.34 -30.21
CA LEU A 516 -15.67 -27.56 -30.39
C LEU A 516 -14.21 -27.22 -30.68
N ASN A 517 -13.95 -26.16 -31.45
CA ASN A 517 -12.59 -25.70 -31.71
C ASN A 517 -11.91 -25.16 -30.45
N ASN A 518 -12.66 -24.47 -29.59
CA ASN A 518 -12.18 -24.00 -28.28
C ASN A 518 -11.92 -25.18 -27.33
N TYR A 519 -12.79 -26.19 -27.30
CA TYR A 519 -12.57 -27.42 -26.54
C TYR A 519 -11.27 -28.13 -26.95
N LEU A 520 -11.02 -28.30 -28.26
CA LEU A 520 -9.79 -28.90 -28.78
C LEU A 520 -8.54 -28.04 -28.50
N SER A 521 -8.68 -26.72 -28.38
CA SER A 521 -7.58 -25.78 -28.12
C SER A 521 -7.26 -25.62 -26.64
N SER A 522 -8.25 -25.77 -25.76
CA SER A 522 -8.14 -25.59 -24.31
C SER A 522 -7.37 -26.70 -23.58
N MET A 523 -7.02 -27.79 -24.26
CA MET A 523 -6.46 -29.01 -23.67
C MET A 523 -7.35 -29.67 -22.59
N ASN A 524 -8.64 -29.33 -22.51
CA ASN A 524 -9.58 -29.88 -21.53
C ASN A 524 -9.76 -31.41 -21.62
N TYR A 525 -9.36 -32.04 -22.73
CA TYR A 525 -9.36 -33.49 -22.92
C TYR A 525 -8.21 -34.21 -22.20
N GLN A 526 -7.25 -33.48 -21.60
CA GLN A 526 -6.13 -34.09 -20.89
C GLN A 526 -6.62 -34.90 -19.69
N ILE A 527 -6.21 -36.17 -19.67
CA ILE A 527 -6.52 -37.10 -18.59
C ILE A 527 -5.26 -37.48 -17.84
N ILE A 528 -5.40 -37.69 -16.54
CA ILE A 528 -4.33 -38.15 -15.65
C ILE A 528 -4.76 -39.42 -14.92
N PRO A 529 -3.82 -40.33 -14.60
CA PRO A 529 -4.14 -41.53 -13.85
C PRO A 529 -4.18 -41.24 -12.34
N VAL A 530 -5.17 -41.85 -11.69
CA VAL A 530 -5.29 -41.88 -10.23
C VAL A 530 -5.29 -43.34 -9.80
N LEU A 531 -4.37 -43.68 -8.89
CA LEU A 531 -4.26 -45.01 -8.32
C LEU A 531 -5.08 -45.05 -7.03
N PHE A 532 -5.94 -46.04 -6.90
CA PHE A 532 -6.78 -46.26 -5.73
C PHE A 532 -6.32 -47.50 -4.98
N PHE A 533 -6.09 -47.33 -3.68
CA PHE A 533 -5.81 -48.41 -2.74
C PHE A 533 -7.11 -48.77 -2.04
N ILE A 534 -7.53 -50.02 -2.24
CA ILE A 534 -8.84 -50.52 -1.85
C ILE A 534 -8.65 -51.62 -0.81
N ASP A 535 -9.41 -51.54 0.27
CA ASP A 535 -9.40 -52.53 1.35
C ASP A 535 -10.28 -53.76 1.03
N SER A 536 -10.43 -54.66 2.01
CA SER A 536 -11.23 -55.88 1.87
C SER A 536 -12.74 -55.66 1.82
N GLU A 537 -13.21 -54.46 2.18
CA GLU A 537 -14.61 -54.05 2.20
C GLU A 537 -14.95 -53.14 1.01
N ASP A 538 -14.08 -53.09 -0.01
CA ASP A 538 -14.16 -52.23 -1.21
C ASP A 538 -14.08 -50.72 -0.93
N ASN A 539 -13.62 -50.30 0.27
CA ASN A 539 -13.43 -48.89 0.59
C ASN A 539 -12.09 -48.37 0.07
N VAL A 540 -12.10 -47.16 -0.47
CA VAL A 540 -10.88 -46.43 -0.84
C VAL A 540 -10.35 -45.71 0.39
N SER A 541 -9.18 -46.10 0.87
CA SER A 541 -8.53 -45.49 2.04
C SER A 541 -7.30 -44.64 1.67
N LYS A 542 -6.73 -44.86 0.48
CA LYS A 542 -5.63 -44.04 -0.05
C LYS A 542 -5.72 -43.90 -1.57
N VAL A 543 -5.33 -42.73 -2.08
CA VAL A 543 -5.21 -42.44 -3.51
C VAL A 543 -3.84 -41.81 -3.82
N ILE A 544 -3.28 -42.15 -4.98
CA ILE A 544 -2.12 -41.47 -5.55
C ILE A 544 -2.56 -40.81 -6.85
N ILE A 545 -2.42 -39.49 -6.93
CA ILE A 545 -2.73 -38.70 -8.11
C ILE A 545 -1.41 -38.47 -8.86
N ASP A 546 -1.27 -39.00 -10.08
CA ASP A 546 -0.10 -38.68 -10.91
C ASP A 546 -0.39 -37.45 -11.77
N SER A 547 0.05 -36.29 -11.30
CA SER A 547 -0.17 -35.01 -11.94
C SER A 547 1.10 -34.15 -11.87
N TRP A 548 1.30 -33.33 -12.90
CA TRP A 548 2.36 -32.32 -12.90
C TRP A 548 2.06 -31.11 -12.00
N ASN A 549 0.84 -30.98 -11.49
CA ASN A 549 0.42 -29.89 -10.60
C ASN A 549 0.15 -30.41 -9.18
N ASN A 550 0.95 -29.96 -8.20
CA ASN A 550 0.91 -30.42 -6.81
C ASN A 550 0.14 -29.46 -5.87
N ASN A 551 -0.70 -28.57 -6.42
CA ASN A 551 -1.41 -27.59 -5.61
C ASN A 551 -2.47 -28.27 -4.72
N ASN A 552 -2.15 -28.36 -3.44
CA ASN A 552 -2.91 -29.03 -2.36
C ASN A 552 -4.24 -28.35 -1.99
N SER A 553 -4.70 -27.31 -2.69
CA SER A 553 -5.71 -26.40 -2.14
C SER A 553 -7.16 -26.89 -2.17
N ASP A 554 -7.53 -27.84 -3.03
CA ASP A 554 -8.96 -28.16 -3.25
C ASP A 554 -9.43 -29.57 -2.82
N PHE A 555 -8.56 -30.42 -2.25
CA PHE A 555 -8.94 -31.79 -1.85
C PHE A 555 -9.52 -31.90 -0.43
N ASN A 556 -9.90 -30.79 0.20
CA ASN A 556 -10.43 -30.75 1.57
C ASN A 556 -11.67 -31.64 1.76
N SER A 557 -12.53 -31.75 0.74
CA SER A 557 -13.70 -32.64 0.73
C SER A 557 -13.31 -34.13 0.86
N ILE A 558 -12.21 -34.54 0.25
CA ILE A 558 -11.71 -35.93 0.24
C ILE A 558 -10.92 -36.22 1.52
N LEU A 559 -10.09 -35.27 1.97
CA LEU A 559 -9.38 -35.36 3.25
C LEU A 559 -10.34 -35.48 4.44
N SER A 560 -11.50 -34.79 4.38
CA SER A 560 -12.53 -34.86 5.42
C SER A 560 -13.18 -36.25 5.55
N LYS A 561 -13.10 -37.09 4.52
CA LYS A 561 -13.56 -38.49 4.53
C LYS A 561 -12.50 -39.46 5.08
N GLY A 562 -11.33 -38.97 5.50
CA GLY A 562 -10.23 -39.79 6.03
C GLY A 562 -9.41 -40.52 4.97
N ILE A 563 -9.59 -40.19 3.69
CA ILE A 563 -8.83 -40.78 2.57
C ILE A 563 -7.49 -40.05 2.46
N LYS A 564 -6.38 -40.80 2.46
CA LYS A 564 -5.03 -40.23 2.27
C LYS A 564 -4.79 -39.94 0.79
N VAL A 565 -4.31 -38.74 0.48
CA VAL A 565 -4.00 -38.31 -0.90
C VAL A 565 -2.51 -38.05 -1.01
N ASP A 566 -1.85 -38.77 -1.92
CA ASP A 566 -0.45 -38.55 -2.28
C ASP A 566 -0.37 -38.08 -3.74
N PHE A 567 0.68 -37.30 -4.07
CA PHE A 567 0.93 -36.84 -5.43
C PHE A 567 2.20 -37.49 -6.00
N SER A 568 2.13 -37.87 -7.27
CA SER A 568 3.23 -38.34 -8.11
C SER A 568 3.32 -37.45 -9.35
N ASN A 569 4.50 -37.36 -9.96
CA ASN A 569 4.69 -36.67 -11.23
C ASN A 569 5.59 -37.52 -12.13
N GLN A 570 5.09 -38.70 -12.50
CA GLN A 570 5.78 -39.64 -13.38
C GLN A 570 5.03 -39.84 -14.70
N PHE A 571 3.74 -39.52 -14.77
CA PHE A 571 2.90 -39.76 -15.93
C PHE A 571 3.07 -38.66 -16.99
N SER A 572 3.44 -39.06 -18.20
CA SER A 572 3.46 -38.22 -19.38
C SER A 572 2.37 -38.67 -20.36
N PRO A 573 1.46 -37.79 -20.80
CA PRO A 573 0.46 -38.15 -21.79
C PRO A 573 1.10 -38.61 -23.10
N LEU A 574 0.68 -39.77 -23.61
CA LEU A 574 1.12 -40.31 -24.90
C LEU A 574 0.32 -39.73 -26.08
N VAL A 575 -0.63 -38.82 -25.80
CA VAL A 575 -1.50 -38.19 -26.81
C VAL A 575 -1.51 -36.69 -26.65
N SER A 576 -1.43 -35.97 -27.77
CA SER A 576 -1.67 -34.54 -27.83
C SER A 576 -2.51 -34.19 -29.05
N ILE A 577 -3.45 -33.26 -28.89
CA ILE A 577 -4.28 -32.73 -29.97
C ILE A 577 -3.87 -31.29 -30.24
N THR A 578 -3.48 -31.01 -31.48
CA THR A 578 -3.04 -29.69 -31.92
C THR A 578 -4.03 -29.14 -32.94
N PRO A 579 -4.92 -28.22 -32.55
CA PRO A 579 -5.81 -27.56 -33.50
C PRO A 579 -5.05 -26.52 -34.32
N GLY A 580 -5.07 -26.68 -35.64
CA GLY A 580 -4.58 -25.70 -36.61
C GLY A 580 -5.73 -24.86 -37.20
N LYS A 581 -5.39 -23.95 -38.13
CA LYS A 581 -6.40 -23.10 -38.79
C LYS A 581 -7.37 -23.90 -39.67
N SER A 582 -6.85 -24.86 -40.43
CA SER A 582 -7.61 -25.67 -41.39
C SER A 582 -7.65 -27.16 -41.02
N THR A 583 -6.78 -27.63 -40.14
CA THR A 583 -6.69 -29.03 -39.74
C THR A 583 -6.65 -29.18 -38.22
N VAL A 584 -6.97 -30.36 -37.71
CA VAL A 584 -6.75 -30.77 -36.32
C VAL A 584 -5.85 -32.00 -36.35
N GLN A 585 -4.75 -31.98 -35.60
CA GLN A 585 -3.78 -33.05 -35.57
C GLN A 585 -3.85 -33.81 -34.26
N PHE A 586 -4.05 -35.13 -34.31
CA PHE A 586 -3.95 -36.02 -33.16
C PHE A 586 -2.62 -36.75 -33.22
N ASN A 587 -1.73 -36.44 -32.28
CA ASN A 587 -0.38 -37.00 -32.21
C ASN A 587 -0.35 -38.10 -31.14
N PHE A 588 0.03 -39.31 -31.52
CA PHE A 588 0.13 -40.47 -30.64
C PHE A 588 1.58 -40.95 -30.55
N GLN A 589 2.05 -41.18 -29.34
CA GLN A 589 3.29 -41.89 -29.05
C GLN A 589 2.95 -43.35 -28.76
N LEU A 590 3.31 -44.26 -29.68
CA LEU A 590 2.90 -45.66 -29.59
C LEU A 590 3.74 -46.51 -28.63
N ASP A 591 4.90 -46.00 -28.21
CA ASP A 591 5.74 -46.64 -27.19
C ASP A 591 5.04 -46.62 -25.83
N SER A 592 5.07 -47.74 -25.09
CA SER A 592 4.48 -47.81 -23.76
C SER A 592 5.29 -47.02 -22.73
N LEU A 593 4.58 -46.38 -21.80
CA LEU A 593 5.14 -45.66 -20.66
C LEU A 593 5.11 -46.55 -19.42
N LEU A 594 6.27 -46.81 -18.81
CA LEU A 594 6.39 -47.61 -17.60
C LEU A 594 6.72 -46.71 -16.39
N ASN A 595 5.79 -46.60 -15.44
CA ASN A 595 5.95 -45.79 -14.22
C ASN A 595 6.02 -46.67 -12.98
N GLY A 596 6.84 -46.28 -12.00
CA GLY A 596 7.03 -47.01 -10.74
C GLY A 596 6.56 -46.18 -9.55
N TYR A 597 5.37 -46.45 -9.04
CA TYR A 597 4.80 -45.74 -7.90
C TYR A 597 5.26 -46.36 -6.60
N SER A 598 6.18 -45.70 -5.90
CA SER A 598 6.72 -46.17 -4.62
C SER A 598 6.04 -45.50 -3.43
N ILE A 599 5.61 -46.30 -2.45
CA ILE A 599 5.03 -45.82 -1.19
C ILE A 599 5.63 -46.56 0.00
N SER A 600 5.85 -45.82 1.09
CA SER A 600 6.28 -46.37 2.38
C SER A 600 5.04 -46.53 3.28
N LEU A 601 4.79 -47.74 3.76
CA LEU A 601 3.65 -48.10 4.59
C LEU A 601 4.10 -48.71 5.91
N SER A 602 3.34 -48.49 6.97
CA SER A 602 3.47 -49.29 8.19
C SER A 602 2.97 -50.73 7.96
N GLU A 603 3.41 -51.68 8.78
CA GLU A 603 2.95 -53.07 8.70
C GLU A 603 1.42 -53.19 8.82
N LYS A 604 0.77 -52.31 9.59
CA LYS A 604 -0.68 -52.26 9.72
C LYS A 604 -1.36 -51.79 8.42
N GLU A 605 -0.89 -50.70 7.83
CA GLU A 605 -1.45 -50.16 6.58
C GLU A 605 -1.23 -51.12 5.40
N TYR A 606 -0.08 -51.80 5.35
CA TYR A 606 0.20 -52.81 4.33
C TYR A 606 -0.83 -53.96 4.34
N LEU A 607 -1.31 -54.36 5.52
CA LEU A 607 -2.29 -55.42 5.69
C LEU A 607 -3.73 -54.96 5.43
N GLU A 608 -4.00 -53.65 5.41
CA GLU A 608 -5.33 -53.08 5.14
C GLU A 608 -5.67 -53.03 3.65
N TYR A 609 -4.67 -52.87 2.77
CA TYR A 609 -4.90 -52.79 1.32
C TYR A 609 -4.93 -54.17 0.63
N GLN A 610 -5.98 -54.44 -0.14
CA GLN A 610 -6.17 -55.72 -0.85
C GLN A 610 -5.99 -55.61 -2.37
N TYR A 611 -6.35 -54.46 -2.96
CA TYR A 611 -6.26 -54.23 -4.41
C TYR A 611 -5.72 -52.83 -4.72
N VAL A 612 -5.04 -52.71 -5.86
CA VAL A 612 -4.73 -51.42 -6.48
C VAL A 612 -5.46 -51.36 -7.83
N SER A 613 -6.15 -50.27 -8.08
CA SER A 613 -6.77 -49.98 -9.38
C SER A 613 -6.30 -48.64 -9.92
N VAL A 614 -6.33 -48.47 -11.23
CA VAL A 614 -5.96 -47.22 -11.89
C VAL A 614 -7.10 -46.79 -12.81
N ASP A 615 -7.64 -45.61 -12.54
CA ASP A 615 -8.64 -44.95 -13.39
C ASP A 615 -8.13 -43.58 -13.84
N PHE A 616 -8.73 -43.06 -14.91
CA PHE A 616 -8.36 -41.77 -15.50
C PHE A 616 -9.42 -40.71 -15.23
N PHE A 617 -8.95 -39.49 -14.95
CA PHE A 617 -9.78 -38.33 -14.65
C PHE A 617 -9.34 -37.14 -15.49
N TYR A 618 -10.28 -36.27 -15.86
CA TYR A 618 -9.93 -35.05 -16.57
C TYR A 618 -9.14 -34.13 -15.65
N PHE A 619 -7.97 -33.68 -16.11
CA PHE A 619 -7.08 -32.83 -15.32
C PHE A 619 -7.79 -31.56 -14.83
N ASN A 620 -8.56 -30.91 -15.70
CA ASN A 620 -9.21 -29.64 -15.40
C ASN A 620 -10.45 -29.75 -14.50
N ASN A 621 -10.98 -30.96 -14.27
CA ASN A 621 -12.13 -31.20 -13.39
C ASN A 621 -11.84 -32.25 -12.29
N LEU A 622 -10.55 -32.50 -12.04
CA LEU A 622 -10.08 -33.59 -11.20
C LEU A 622 -10.74 -33.64 -9.82
N THR A 623 -10.78 -32.52 -9.11
CA THR A 623 -11.32 -32.45 -7.74
C THR A 623 -12.79 -32.83 -7.68
N ASN A 624 -13.61 -32.30 -8.60
CA ASN A 624 -15.05 -32.56 -8.61
C ASN A 624 -15.35 -34.00 -9.06
N GLU A 625 -14.69 -34.47 -10.12
CA GLU A 625 -14.88 -35.84 -10.60
C GLU A 625 -14.45 -36.86 -9.55
N LEU A 626 -13.29 -36.66 -8.92
CA LEU A 626 -12.79 -37.54 -7.88
C LEU A 626 -13.69 -37.52 -6.64
N SER A 627 -14.19 -36.34 -6.25
CA SER A 627 -15.14 -36.20 -5.14
C SER A 627 -16.47 -36.92 -5.40
N SER A 628 -16.97 -36.87 -6.64
CA SER A 628 -18.19 -37.58 -7.08
C SER A 628 -17.96 -39.09 -7.15
N TYR A 629 -16.82 -39.53 -7.71
CA TYR A 629 -16.44 -40.93 -7.79
C TYR A 629 -16.30 -41.58 -6.40
N LEU A 630 -15.76 -40.83 -5.43
CA LEU A 630 -15.65 -41.23 -4.02
C LEU A 630 -16.90 -40.91 -3.18
N GLY A 631 -17.93 -40.28 -3.77
CA GLY A 631 -19.20 -39.95 -3.12
C GLY A 631 -20.33 -40.93 -3.45
N ASN A 632 -20.21 -41.65 -4.57
CA ASN A 632 -21.19 -42.63 -5.05
C ASN A 632 -20.86 -44.09 -4.67
N ASN A 633 -19.82 -44.33 -3.85
CA ASN A 633 -19.49 -45.65 -3.29
C ASN A 633 -19.87 -45.72 -1.81
#